data_AF-A0AAJ5WG81-F1
#
_entry.id   AF-A0AAJ5WG81-F1
#
_cell.length_a   1.000
_cell.length_b   1.000
_cell.length_c   1.000
_cell.angle_alpha   90.00
_cell.angle_beta   90.00
_cell.angle_gamma   90.00
#
_symmetry.space_group_name_H-M   'P 1'
#
loop_
_entity.id
_entity.type
_entity.pdbx_description
1 polymer ?
#
loop_
_entity_poly.entity_id
_entity_poly.type
_entity_poly.pdbx_seq_one_letter_code
_entity_poly.pdbx_strand_id
1 'polypeptide(L)'
;MDTYQQSSLWKNAFSPKEDGFDEQRKKLVFAYEEFRSRVAMLASQIDKDMGNLTIHDITHVDALWWTASEIIGPEYHVNPAEAFVLGGAFLLHDAGHCVAAYPGGIEEIMALPEWQVFCNTLQVNAETLKRGSEAYQNVLFEVLRALHPKQAKTLARAEWFSPEDNKPLHLLDNSDLRNDFADVIGMIAESHWHHPHQLEVLSDRIVQPIIYLSPAPWKVDVFKLALILRVADAAHIDGRRAPRFLLAMKKPVGISLHHWKFQARFNLPSRDLDPTRKELCLSSSPFTAKDQEAWWLAYDAAKLLDSELESCERLLLDHQRQLFAVRTVANIHSTERFSRNVPTAGWHPVDTSVKISNISEIVERFGGTQLYGDEPSLALRELIQNARDAVNACRSLEGLYPTEGRIDVALRSTQEGVWLDVVDTGIGMSRYVLTEVLLDFGKSLWKSSELRGEWEHLGATGFEPVGKFGIGFFSVFMLGSRVVLTTSRYEAKANEAPQWVLDFSDTYKLRPTLREPGGNEKLKRHGTKVSVLLHANILEKLLQNPSSTRKKPLKLSLAEICAQLAPSLDVDLFTTTDGKTTQAIKANDWLDIDDLALLKRISPHLANNSKHIENSTPLHELLNESGKIIGRIGVRLRSHRYTPITCAGSYKGIYTGYVEGITGIINCTNQSDLARHSTHPEITLKEYLKWLAEHVEPIIESKDLALQDHALIAGLGANPKKIIIGTIDGKLINTKELAAHCKGLKTLIHHDFQISFEEDDEVLPSDFRSSLILNDNLLLTDSIAPANWIKKLLSEDPNLIFSISDTIEDTLHLAWKEFSISEKDAVIGTVQGEKIIRNCTVYERM
;
A
#
# COMPACT_ATOMS: atom_id res chain seq x y z
N MET A 1 32.26 -39.60 -12.21
CA MET A 1 31.87 -38.61 -13.23
C MET A 1 31.50 -37.39 -12.42
N ASP A 2 32.32 -36.34 -12.32
CA ASP A 2 33.09 -35.72 -13.41
C ASP A 2 34.29 -34.94 -12.86
N THR A 3 35.47 -35.31 -13.34
CA THR A 3 36.70 -34.51 -13.17
C THR A 3 36.46 -33.19 -13.91
N TYR A 4 36.36 -32.05 -13.21
CA TYR A 4 36.22 -30.71 -13.80
C TYR A 4 37.26 -30.44 -14.91
N GLN A 5 38.37 -31.17 -14.88
CA GLN A 5 39.38 -31.26 -15.93
C GLN A 5 38.84 -31.69 -17.31
N GLN A 6 37.63 -32.26 -17.37
CA GLN A 6 36.98 -32.68 -18.60
C GLN A 6 36.17 -31.57 -19.28
N SER A 7 35.91 -30.46 -18.57
CA SER A 7 35.26 -29.29 -19.12
C SER A 7 36.05 -28.72 -20.32
N SER A 8 35.37 -28.12 -21.29
CA SER A 8 36.05 -27.58 -22.47
C SER A 8 36.97 -26.42 -22.09
N LEU A 9 36.59 -25.58 -21.13
CA LEU A 9 37.41 -24.48 -20.63
C LEU A 9 38.75 -24.99 -20.07
N TRP A 10 38.71 -26.01 -19.20
CA TRP A 10 39.94 -26.62 -18.66
C TRP A 10 40.78 -27.26 -19.76
N LYS A 11 40.18 -28.10 -20.62
CA LYS A 11 40.91 -28.78 -21.70
C LYS A 11 41.58 -27.78 -22.64
N ASN A 12 40.87 -26.73 -23.04
CA ASN A 12 41.40 -25.71 -23.95
C ASN A 12 42.58 -24.95 -23.34
N ALA A 13 42.59 -24.79 -22.01
CA ALA A 13 43.63 -24.08 -21.27
C ALA A 13 44.81 -24.97 -20.83
N PHE A 14 44.65 -26.26 -20.57
CA PHE A 14 45.72 -27.06 -19.96
C PHE A 14 46.12 -28.32 -20.71
N SER A 15 45.38 -28.73 -21.74
CA SER A 15 45.81 -29.85 -22.58
C SER A 15 47.12 -29.49 -23.31
N PRO A 16 48.00 -30.48 -23.56
CA PRO A 16 49.22 -30.26 -24.32
C PRO A 16 48.93 -29.61 -25.66
N LYS A 17 49.76 -28.63 -26.05
CA LYS A 17 49.69 -27.97 -27.35
C LYS A 17 51.07 -27.95 -27.99
N GLU A 18 51.12 -27.99 -29.31
CA GLU A 18 52.36 -27.86 -30.08
C GLU A 18 52.87 -26.40 -30.13
N ASP A 19 52.71 -25.66 -29.02
CA ASP A 19 53.13 -24.25 -28.87
C ASP A 19 54.42 -24.09 -28.05
N GLY A 20 54.96 -25.18 -27.51
CA GLY A 20 56.23 -25.20 -26.76
C GLY A 20 56.11 -24.83 -25.29
N PHE A 21 54.89 -24.67 -24.74
CA PHE A 21 54.67 -24.22 -23.34
C PHE A 21 54.03 -25.29 -22.43
N ASP A 22 54.15 -26.57 -22.78
CA ASP A 22 53.53 -27.68 -22.03
C ASP A 22 54.07 -27.80 -20.59
N GLU A 23 55.35 -27.50 -20.36
CA GLU A 23 55.93 -27.52 -19.01
C GLU A 23 55.33 -26.41 -18.12
N GLN A 24 55.06 -25.23 -18.67
CA GLN A 24 54.38 -24.14 -17.98
C GLN A 24 52.92 -24.50 -17.66
N ARG A 25 52.22 -25.19 -18.59
CA ARG A 25 50.88 -25.72 -18.31
C ARG A 25 50.91 -26.72 -17.15
N LYS A 26 51.87 -27.65 -17.13
CA LYS A 26 52.02 -28.63 -16.03
C LYS A 26 52.29 -27.95 -14.68
N LYS A 27 53.13 -26.91 -14.64
CA LYS A 27 53.37 -26.12 -13.41
C LYS A 27 52.08 -25.51 -12.87
N LEU A 28 51.26 -24.90 -13.73
CA LEU A 28 49.99 -24.29 -13.34
C LEU A 28 48.98 -25.33 -12.87
N VAL A 29 48.87 -26.48 -13.56
CA VAL A 29 47.98 -27.58 -13.14
C VAL A 29 48.38 -28.11 -11.77
N PHE A 30 49.68 -28.35 -11.55
CA PHE A 30 50.17 -28.82 -10.24
C PHE A 30 49.86 -27.82 -9.12
N ALA A 31 50.15 -26.53 -9.35
CA ALA A 31 49.85 -25.48 -8.38
C ALA A 31 48.33 -25.34 -8.11
N TYR A 32 47.50 -25.52 -9.13
CA TYR A 32 46.05 -25.47 -8.98
C TYR A 32 45.52 -26.64 -8.15
N GLU A 33 45.98 -27.86 -8.40
CA GLU A 33 45.54 -29.04 -7.64
C GLU A 33 45.95 -28.95 -6.16
N GLU A 34 47.14 -28.42 -5.87
CA GLU A 34 47.56 -28.17 -4.49
C GLU A 34 46.68 -27.10 -3.81
N PHE A 35 46.45 -25.98 -4.50
CA PHE A 35 45.58 -24.91 -4.01
C PHE A 35 44.15 -25.42 -3.77
N ARG A 36 43.62 -26.18 -4.73
CA ARG A 36 42.31 -26.83 -4.66
C ARG A 36 42.19 -27.77 -3.46
N SER A 37 43.21 -28.59 -3.22
CA SER A 37 43.24 -29.52 -2.08
C SER A 37 43.14 -28.80 -0.74
N ARG A 38 43.89 -27.69 -0.57
CA ARG A 38 43.86 -26.88 0.65
C ARG A 38 42.52 -26.15 0.82
N VAL A 39 41.99 -25.56 -0.25
CA VAL A 39 40.68 -24.90 -0.23
C VAL A 39 39.54 -25.89 0.01
N ALA A 40 39.63 -27.13 -0.47
CA ALA A 40 38.62 -28.15 -0.19
C ALA A 40 38.45 -28.42 1.31
N MET A 41 39.55 -28.38 2.08
CA MET A 41 39.50 -28.48 3.54
C MET A 41 38.74 -27.30 4.15
N LEU A 42 38.99 -26.09 3.66
CA LEU A 42 38.31 -24.87 4.11
C LEU A 42 36.82 -24.89 3.76
N ALA A 43 36.48 -25.13 2.48
CA ALA A 43 35.11 -25.13 1.98
C ALA A 43 34.24 -26.21 2.65
N SER A 44 34.83 -27.32 3.10
CA SER A 44 34.12 -28.35 3.88
C SER A 44 33.54 -27.84 5.20
N GLN A 45 34.06 -26.73 5.74
CA GLN A 45 33.56 -26.13 6.98
C GLN A 45 32.31 -25.26 6.76
N ILE A 46 32.00 -24.86 5.52
CA ILE A 46 30.82 -24.04 5.23
C ILE A 46 29.53 -24.75 5.65
N ASP A 47 29.45 -26.07 5.45
CA ASP A 47 28.27 -26.85 5.85
C ASP A 47 28.02 -26.82 7.37
N LYS A 48 29.09 -26.73 8.15
CA LYS A 48 29.05 -26.69 9.61
C LYS A 48 28.56 -25.34 10.13
N ASP A 49 29.07 -24.26 9.55
CA ASP A 49 28.77 -22.89 10.01
C ASP A 49 27.50 -22.31 9.35
N MET A 50 27.19 -22.73 8.12
CA MET A 50 26.06 -22.26 7.31
C MET A 50 25.19 -23.43 6.81
N GLY A 51 24.84 -24.36 7.69
CA GLY A 51 24.14 -25.61 7.35
C GLY A 51 22.77 -25.46 6.66
N ASN A 52 22.17 -24.26 6.70
CA ASN A 52 20.94 -23.94 5.98
C ASN A 52 21.16 -23.59 4.49
N LEU A 53 22.38 -23.39 4.02
CA LEU A 53 22.64 -23.20 2.59
C LEU A 53 22.53 -24.53 1.83
N THR A 54 22.38 -24.40 0.52
CA THR A 54 22.65 -25.49 -0.43
C THR A 54 24.15 -25.79 -0.46
N ILE A 55 24.62 -26.75 -1.26
CA ILE A 55 26.05 -27.12 -1.26
C ILE A 55 26.92 -25.95 -1.75
N HIS A 56 27.86 -25.51 -0.92
CA HIS A 56 28.89 -24.50 -1.24
C HIS A 56 30.31 -25.07 -1.03
N ASP A 57 30.48 -26.39 -1.14
CA ASP A 57 31.77 -27.06 -0.99
C ASP A 57 32.55 -27.16 -2.32
N ILE A 58 33.65 -27.93 -2.33
CA ILE A 58 34.51 -28.09 -3.52
C ILE A 58 33.76 -28.63 -4.76
N THR A 59 32.65 -29.36 -4.58
CA THR A 59 31.87 -29.89 -5.70
C THR A 59 31.13 -28.79 -6.45
N HIS A 60 30.73 -27.72 -5.75
CA HIS A 60 30.19 -26.52 -6.38
C HIS A 60 31.26 -25.81 -7.21
N VAL A 61 32.44 -25.63 -6.64
CA VAL A 61 33.58 -24.99 -7.33
C VAL A 61 33.95 -25.75 -8.61
N ASP A 62 34.03 -27.07 -8.53
CA ASP A 62 34.32 -27.92 -9.69
C ASP A 62 33.25 -27.79 -10.79
N ALA A 63 31.99 -27.63 -10.40
CA ALA A 63 30.90 -27.44 -11.33
C ALA A 63 30.98 -26.12 -12.11
N LEU A 64 31.58 -25.07 -11.53
CA LEU A 64 31.74 -23.77 -12.20
C LEU A 64 32.57 -23.87 -13.49
N TRP A 65 33.55 -24.77 -13.56
CA TRP A 65 34.30 -25.01 -14.80
C TRP A 65 33.41 -25.47 -15.96
N TRP A 66 32.41 -26.30 -15.66
CA TRP A 66 31.43 -26.78 -16.64
C TRP A 66 30.42 -25.69 -16.99
N THR A 67 29.86 -25.02 -15.98
CA THR A 67 28.88 -23.96 -16.20
C THR A 67 29.48 -22.81 -17.02
N ALA A 68 30.70 -22.39 -16.68
CA ALA A 68 31.45 -21.40 -17.45
C ALA A 68 31.69 -21.86 -18.90
N SER A 69 32.06 -23.14 -19.10
CA SER A 69 32.26 -23.72 -20.44
C SER A 69 31.03 -23.62 -21.33
N GLU A 70 29.84 -23.85 -20.77
CA GLU A 70 28.58 -23.74 -21.50
C GLU A 70 28.25 -22.29 -21.87
N ILE A 71 28.50 -21.34 -20.96
CA ILE A 71 28.18 -19.92 -21.16
C ILE A 71 29.12 -19.25 -22.17
N ILE A 72 30.43 -19.38 -21.98
CA ILE A 72 31.40 -18.69 -22.83
C ILE A 72 31.49 -19.33 -24.22
N GLY A 73 31.27 -20.64 -24.30
CA GLY A 73 31.34 -21.41 -25.54
C GLY A 73 32.77 -21.80 -25.97
N PRO A 74 32.90 -22.70 -26.96
CA PRO A 74 34.18 -23.31 -27.33
C PRO A 74 35.16 -22.33 -27.98
N GLU A 75 34.64 -21.30 -28.65
CA GLU A 75 35.43 -20.29 -29.37
C GLU A 75 35.95 -19.17 -28.45
N TYR A 76 35.58 -19.18 -27.17
CA TYR A 76 36.03 -18.14 -26.23
C TYR A 76 37.44 -18.46 -25.73
N HIS A 77 38.40 -17.62 -26.11
CA HIS A 77 39.80 -17.90 -25.81
C HIS A 77 40.12 -17.56 -24.35
N VAL A 78 40.54 -18.57 -23.58
CA VAL A 78 41.12 -18.43 -22.23
C VAL A 78 42.49 -19.09 -22.23
N ASN A 79 43.54 -18.31 -21.97
CA ASN A 79 44.91 -18.84 -21.93
C ASN A 79 45.20 -19.53 -20.57
N PRO A 80 46.33 -20.23 -20.42
CA PRO A 80 46.59 -21.03 -19.22
C PRO A 80 46.75 -20.20 -17.94
N ALA A 81 47.37 -19.01 -18.02
CA ALA A 81 47.50 -18.11 -16.87
C ALA A 81 46.13 -17.55 -16.46
N GLU A 82 45.31 -17.15 -17.43
CA GLU A 82 43.92 -16.75 -17.19
C GLU A 82 43.10 -17.86 -16.56
N ALA A 83 43.21 -19.10 -17.05
CA ALA A 83 42.49 -20.24 -16.50
C ALA A 83 42.94 -20.55 -15.06
N PHE A 84 44.24 -20.44 -14.75
CA PHE A 84 44.73 -20.59 -13.39
C PHE A 84 44.15 -19.53 -12.44
N VAL A 85 44.16 -18.26 -12.86
CA VAL A 85 43.59 -17.14 -12.07
C VAL A 85 42.08 -17.31 -11.90
N LEU A 86 41.35 -17.65 -12.97
CA LEU A 86 39.91 -17.91 -12.91
C LEU A 86 39.60 -19.09 -11.98
N GLY A 87 40.37 -20.17 -12.07
CA GLY A 87 40.25 -21.31 -11.19
C GLY A 87 40.49 -20.94 -9.73
N GLY A 88 41.51 -20.12 -9.46
CA GLY A 88 41.75 -19.58 -8.12
C GLY A 88 40.59 -18.76 -7.60
N ALA A 89 39.95 -17.96 -8.46
CA ALA A 89 38.77 -17.19 -8.08
C ALA A 89 37.55 -18.07 -7.84
N PHE A 90 37.33 -19.11 -8.65
CA PHE A 90 36.32 -20.14 -8.40
C PHE A 90 36.53 -20.79 -7.03
N LEU A 91 37.76 -21.09 -6.65
CA LEU A 91 38.09 -21.67 -5.35
C LEU A 91 37.74 -20.74 -4.19
N LEU A 92 37.94 -19.43 -4.34
CA LEU A 92 37.85 -18.50 -3.21
C LEU A 92 36.54 -17.73 -3.07
N HIS A 93 35.74 -17.57 -4.14
CA HIS A 93 34.57 -16.67 -4.13
C HIS A 93 33.59 -16.92 -2.97
N ASP A 94 33.27 -18.19 -2.69
CA ASP A 94 32.41 -18.62 -1.59
C ASP A 94 33.17 -19.07 -0.33
N ALA A 95 34.49 -19.19 -0.39
CA ALA A 95 35.29 -19.76 0.70
C ALA A 95 35.22 -18.93 2.00
N GLY A 96 34.81 -17.65 1.91
CA GLY A 96 34.55 -16.78 3.05
C GLY A 96 33.32 -17.15 3.89
N HIS A 97 32.48 -18.10 3.45
CA HIS A 97 31.26 -18.55 4.16
C HIS A 97 31.52 -19.46 5.37
N CYS A 98 32.69 -19.40 5.99
CA CYS A 98 32.98 -20.18 7.19
C CYS A 98 33.95 -19.45 8.13
N VAL A 99 33.88 -19.76 9.42
CA VAL A 99 34.74 -19.16 10.44
C VAL A 99 36.21 -19.48 10.18
N ALA A 100 36.51 -20.67 9.67
CA ALA A 100 37.87 -21.11 9.35
C ALA A 100 38.57 -20.25 8.28
N ALA A 101 37.81 -19.46 7.51
CA ALA A 101 38.33 -18.54 6.52
C ALA A 101 39.02 -17.31 7.15
N TYR A 102 38.80 -17.09 8.45
CA TYR A 102 39.35 -15.99 9.22
C TYR A 102 40.47 -16.53 10.10
N PRO A 103 41.74 -16.11 9.90
CA PRO A 103 42.87 -16.60 10.71
C PRO A 103 42.71 -16.38 12.21
N GLY A 104 42.03 -15.30 12.64
CA GLY A 104 41.70 -15.02 14.03
C GLY A 104 40.41 -15.71 14.51
N GLY A 105 39.80 -16.55 13.69
CA GLY A 105 38.64 -17.37 14.03
C GLY A 105 37.40 -16.55 14.37
N ILE A 106 36.59 -17.09 15.29
CA ILE A 106 35.31 -16.46 15.65
C ILE A 106 35.51 -15.17 16.46
N GLU A 107 36.60 -15.07 17.22
CA GLU A 107 36.94 -13.88 17.98
C GLU A 107 37.19 -12.67 17.06
N GLU A 108 37.84 -12.89 15.91
CA GLU A 108 37.99 -11.86 14.86
C GLU A 108 36.64 -11.38 14.35
N ILE A 109 35.76 -12.31 13.97
CA ILE A 109 34.43 -12.01 13.42
C ILE A 109 33.57 -11.24 14.43
N MET A 110 33.54 -11.67 15.69
CA MET A 110 32.76 -11.02 16.74
C MET A 110 33.27 -9.61 17.09
N ALA A 111 34.53 -9.30 16.77
CA ALA A 111 35.10 -7.97 16.96
C ALA A 111 34.77 -7.00 15.80
N LEU A 112 34.28 -7.50 14.66
CA LEU A 112 33.93 -6.67 13.51
C LEU A 112 32.63 -5.88 13.75
N PRO A 113 32.52 -4.64 13.23
CA PRO A 113 31.30 -3.84 13.35
C PRO A 113 30.04 -4.55 12.85
N GLU A 114 30.15 -5.35 11.79
CA GLU A 114 29.07 -6.12 11.20
C GLU A 114 28.37 -7.04 12.22
N TRP A 115 29.10 -7.62 13.17
CA TRP A 115 28.52 -8.45 14.23
C TRP A 115 27.48 -7.67 15.05
N GLN A 116 27.84 -6.46 15.47
CA GLN A 116 26.94 -5.61 16.26
C GLN A 116 25.74 -5.13 15.42
N VAL A 117 25.96 -4.82 14.14
CA VAL A 117 24.90 -4.41 13.21
C VAL A 117 23.85 -5.51 13.08
N PHE A 118 24.25 -6.76 12.87
CA PHE A 118 23.31 -7.87 12.74
C PHE A 118 22.67 -8.29 14.05
N CYS A 119 23.37 -8.17 15.19
CA CYS A 119 22.74 -8.32 16.52
C CYS A 119 21.59 -7.32 16.69
N ASN A 120 21.82 -6.04 16.38
CA ASN A 120 20.79 -5.00 16.48
C ASN A 120 19.63 -5.25 15.50
N THR A 121 19.94 -5.64 14.26
CA THR A 121 18.94 -5.93 13.21
C THR A 121 18.02 -7.08 13.62
N LEU A 122 18.57 -8.12 14.25
CA LEU A 122 17.82 -9.27 14.74
C LEU A 122 17.25 -9.06 16.15
N GLN A 123 17.41 -7.86 16.74
CA GLN A 123 16.95 -7.51 18.09
C GLN A 123 17.50 -8.42 19.20
N VAL A 124 18.76 -8.83 19.06
CA VAL A 124 19.47 -9.68 20.02
C VAL A 124 20.57 -8.88 20.70
N ASN A 125 20.72 -9.03 22.02
CA ASN A 125 21.80 -8.38 22.76
C ASN A 125 23.12 -9.16 22.60
N ALA A 126 24.09 -8.52 21.93
CA ALA A 126 25.41 -9.08 21.61
C ALA A 126 26.19 -9.55 22.86
N GLU A 127 26.13 -8.84 23.98
CA GLU A 127 26.87 -9.16 25.21
C GLU A 127 26.35 -10.44 25.88
N THR A 128 25.07 -10.73 25.69
CA THR A 128 24.39 -11.89 26.30
C THR A 128 24.26 -13.09 25.35
N LEU A 129 24.74 -12.95 24.11
CA LEU A 129 24.53 -13.91 23.05
C LEU A 129 25.38 -15.17 23.26
N LYS A 130 24.71 -16.28 23.56
CA LYS A 130 25.38 -17.57 23.85
C LYS A 130 25.74 -18.30 22.57
N ARG A 131 27.02 -18.68 22.43
CA ARG A 131 27.50 -19.55 21.34
C ARG A 131 26.68 -20.84 21.28
N GLY A 132 26.31 -21.25 20.07
CA GLY A 132 25.49 -22.45 19.82
C GLY A 132 23.98 -22.28 20.02
N SER A 133 23.51 -21.11 20.47
CA SER A 133 22.08 -20.81 20.43
C SER A 133 21.60 -20.54 19.01
N GLU A 134 20.29 -20.71 18.76
CA GLU A 134 19.68 -20.39 17.46
C GLU A 134 19.89 -18.92 17.08
N ALA A 135 19.70 -18.00 18.03
CA ALA A 135 19.96 -16.57 17.83
C ALA A 135 21.41 -16.29 17.42
N TYR A 136 22.36 -16.98 18.04
CA TYR A 136 23.79 -16.86 17.69
C TYR A 136 24.05 -17.36 16.26
N GLN A 137 23.46 -18.50 15.88
CA GLN A 137 23.63 -19.03 14.53
C GLN A 137 23.01 -18.14 13.46
N ASN A 138 21.87 -17.51 13.75
CA ASN A 138 21.26 -16.55 12.83
C ASN A 138 22.14 -15.30 12.64
N VAL A 139 22.72 -14.76 13.72
CA VAL A 139 23.69 -13.65 13.61
C VAL A 139 24.93 -14.08 12.82
N LEU A 140 25.52 -15.23 13.16
CA LEU A 140 26.71 -15.75 12.46
C LEU A 140 26.45 -15.93 10.97
N PHE A 141 25.29 -16.49 10.60
CA PHE A 141 24.88 -16.67 9.22
C PHE A 141 24.85 -15.35 8.45
N GLU A 142 24.19 -14.32 8.98
CA GLU A 142 24.09 -13.01 8.33
C GLU A 142 25.45 -12.30 8.23
N VAL A 143 26.27 -12.39 9.27
CA VAL A 143 27.62 -11.79 9.30
C VAL A 143 28.54 -12.44 8.28
N LEU A 144 28.64 -13.78 8.27
CA LEU A 144 29.45 -14.50 7.28
C LEU A 144 28.95 -14.22 5.86
N ARG A 145 27.63 -14.19 5.66
CA ARG A 145 27.03 -13.85 4.36
C ARG A 145 27.35 -12.42 3.93
N ALA A 146 27.39 -11.45 4.83
CA ALA A 146 27.75 -10.07 4.47
C ALA A 146 29.25 -9.89 4.21
N LEU A 147 30.10 -10.63 4.92
CA LEU A 147 31.55 -10.45 4.87
C LEU A 147 32.25 -11.32 3.82
N HIS A 148 31.64 -12.42 3.37
CA HIS A 148 32.32 -13.39 2.49
C HIS A 148 32.98 -12.78 1.24
N PRO A 149 32.46 -11.76 0.52
CA PRO A 149 33.13 -11.25 -0.67
C PRO A 149 34.42 -10.51 -0.31
N LYS A 150 34.37 -9.71 0.78
CA LYS A 150 35.54 -9.00 1.31
C LYS A 150 36.59 -9.99 1.80
N GLN A 151 36.16 -11.07 2.45
CA GLN A 151 37.09 -12.10 2.92
C GLN A 151 37.68 -12.89 1.76
N ALA A 152 36.89 -13.25 0.74
CA ALA A 152 37.36 -13.92 -0.46
C ALA A 152 38.51 -13.17 -1.14
N LYS A 153 38.49 -11.83 -1.09
CA LYS A 153 39.57 -10.97 -1.57
C LYS A 153 40.93 -11.23 -0.91
N THR A 154 40.95 -11.52 0.38
CA THR A 154 42.18 -11.60 1.18
C THR A 154 42.72 -13.03 1.27
N LEU A 155 41.88 -14.03 1.06
CA LEU A 155 42.19 -15.45 1.28
C LEU A 155 43.42 -15.97 0.52
N ALA A 156 43.68 -15.48 -0.70
CA ALA A 156 44.85 -15.92 -1.46
C ALA A 156 46.18 -15.52 -0.81
N ARG A 157 46.19 -14.46 0.02
CA ARG A 157 47.35 -14.01 0.80
C ARG A 157 47.30 -14.43 2.27
N ALA A 158 46.16 -14.92 2.75
CA ALA A 158 46.00 -15.29 4.15
C ALA A 158 47.01 -16.35 4.59
N GLU A 159 47.37 -16.28 5.87
CA GLU A 159 48.37 -17.13 6.51
C GLU A 159 47.75 -17.80 7.74
N TRP A 160 47.94 -19.11 7.85
CA TRP A 160 47.64 -19.88 9.05
C TRP A 160 48.95 -20.41 9.62
N PHE A 161 49.09 -20.43 10.94
CA PHE A 161 50.32 -20.86 11.58
C PHE A 161 50.19 -22.29 12.09
N SER A 162 51.14 -23.14 11.70
CA SER A 162 51.27 -24.50 12.23
C SER A 162 51.50 -24.46 13.74
N PRO A 163 50.71 -25.19 14.57
CA PRO A 163 50.90 -25.20 16.01
C PRO A 163 52.24 -25.79 16.48
N GLU A 164 52.88 -26.64 15.66
CA GLU A 164 54.10 -27.36 16.06
C GLU A 164 55.37 -26.52 15.84
N ASP A 165 55.46 -25.80 14.72
CA ASP A 165 56.68 -25.10 14.29
C ASP A 165 56.47 -23.62 13.92
N ASN A 166 55.24 -23.11 14.08
CA ASN A 166 54.85 -21.73 13.81
C ASN A 166 55.24 -21.25 12.40
N LYS A 167 55.30 -22.17 11.43
CA LYS A 167 55.50 -21.81 10.02
C LYS A 167 54.19 -21.32 9.41
N PRO A 168 54.22 -20.27 8.57
CA PRO A 168 53.06 -19.83 7.83
C PRO A 168 52.69 -20.85 6.74
N LEU A 169 51.42 -21.21 6.72
CA LEU A 169 50.78 -22.04 5.71
C LEU A 169 49.81 -21.15 4.92
N HIS A 170 49.81 -21.32 3.61
CA HIS A 170 48.96 -20.54 2.69
C HIS A 170 48.02 -21.46 1.93
N LEU A 171 46.89 -20.94 1.46
CA LEU A 171 46.04 -21.71 0.54
C LEU A 171 46.72 -21.86 -0.83
N LEU A 172 47.27 -20.78 -1.38
CA LEU A 172 48.12 -20.82 -2.57
C LEU A 172 49.59 -20.93 -2.15
N ASP A 173 50.14 -22.15 -2.15
CA ASP A 173 51.46 -22.43 -1.56
C ASP A 173 52.64 -21.83 -2.34
N ASN A 174 52.58 -21.92 -3.68
CA ASN A 174 53.63 -21.44 -4.54
C ASN A 174 53.84 -19.93 -4.39
N SER A 175 54.99 -19.52 -3.86
CA SER A 175 55.27 -18.12 -3.52
C SER A 175 55.31 -17.19 -4.72
N ASP A 176 55.82 -17.66 -5.87
CA ASP A 176 55.91 -16.84 -7.09
C ASP A 176 54.51 -16.54 -7.63
N LEU A 177 53.68 -17.58 -7.79
CA LEU A 177 52.28 -17.44 -8.22
C LEU A 177 51.46 -16.64 -7.21
N ARG A 178 51.70 -16.80 -5.90
CA ARG A 178 51.03 -16.01 -4.86
C ARG A 178 51.39 -14.52 -4.97
N ASN A 179 52.67 -14.21 -5.16
CA ASN A 179 53.11 -12.82 -5.29
C ASN A 179 52.51 -12.13 -6.52
N ASP A 180 52.42 -12.84 -7.64
CA ASP A 180 51.95 -12.27 -8.90
C ASP A 180 50.42 -12.30 -9.08
N PHE A 181 49.73 -13.33 -8.57
CA PHE A 181 48.30 -13.56 -8.85
C PHE A 181 47.35 -13.44 -7.66
N ALA A 182 47.81 -13.50 -6.40
CA ALA A 182 46.88 -13.53 -5.25
C ALA A 182 45.91 -12.35 -5.22
N ASP A 183 46.41 -11.13 -5.47
CA ASP A 183 45.58 -9.93 -5.43
C ASP A 183 44.50 -9.93 -6.52
N VAL A 184 44.84 -10.34 -7.74
CA VAL A 184 43.87 -10.38 -8.85
C VAL A 184 42.87 -11.52 -8.70
N ILE A 185 43.30 -12.67 -8.19
CA ILE A 185 42.40 -13.78 -7.82
C ILE A 185 41.37 -13.29 -6.80
N GLY A 186 41.84 -12.60 -5.74
CA GLY A 186 40.98 -12.05 -4.71
C GLY A 186 40.02 -10.98 -5.24
N MET A 187 40.50 -10.07 -6.10
CA MET A 187 39.64 -9.06 -6.73
C MET A 187 38.52 -9.66 -7.58
N ILE A 188 38.82 -10.71 -8.36
CA ILE A 188 37.80 -11.41 -9.16
C ILE A 188 36.82 -12.12 -8.22
N ALA A 189 37.31 -12.83 -7.21
CA ALA A 189 36.47 -13.51 -6.22
C ALA A 189 35.52 -12.55 -5.48
N GLU A 190 35.98 -11.37 -5.07
CA GLU A 190 35.14 -10.33 -4.45
C GLU A 190 34.08 -9.78 -5.42
N SER A 191 34.41 -9.70 -6.71
CA SER A 191 33.59 -8.98 -7.71
C SER A 191 32.21 -9.60 -8.00
N HIS A 192 31.99 -10.88 -7.67
CA HIS A 192 30.72 -11.56 -7.95
C HIS A 192 29.54 -10.94 -7.17
N TRP A 193 29.82 -10.28 -6.04
CA TRP A 193 28.81 -9.61 -5.21
C TRP A 193 28.57 -8.14 -5.56
N HIS A 194 29.49 -7.51 -6.31
CA HIS A 194 29.35 -6.11 -6.71
C HIS A 194 28.19 -5.92 -7.68
N HIS A 195 27.69 -4.70 -7.83
CA HIS A 195 26.81 -4.37 -8.95
C HIS A 195 27.61 -4.36 -10.26
N PRO A 196 27.04 -4.75 -11.41
CA PRO A 196 27.79 -4.89 -12.67
C PRO A 196 28.61 -3.66 -13.07
N HIS A 197 28.09 -2.44 -12.90
CA HIS A 197 28.80 -1.20 -13.22
C HIS A 197 30.08 -0.99 -12.39
N GLN A 198 30.17 -1.59 -11.19
CA GLN A 198 31.37 -1.47 -10.36
C GLN A 198 32.52 -2.33 -10.89
N LEU A 199 32.26 -3.28 -11.80
CA LEU A 199 33.32 -4.10 -12.42
C LEU A 199 34.10 -3.32 -13.48
N GLU A 200 33.59 -2.19 -13.98
CA GLU A 200 34.26 -1.36 -15.00
C GLU A 200 35.66 -0.92 -14.55
N VAL A 201 35.89 -0.77 -13.23
CA VAL A 201 37.20 -0.44 -12.65
C VAL A 201 38.28 -1.49 -12.98
N LEU A 202 37.88 -2.71 -13.36
CA LEU A 202 38.78 -3.79 -13.72
C LEU A 202 39.12 -3.81 -15.23
N SER A 203 38.40 -3.04 -16.06
CA SER A 203 38.46 -3.11 -17.53
C SER A 203 39.86 -2.88 -18.11
N ASP A 204 40.64 -1.98 -17.51
CA ASP A 204 42.01 -1.67 -17.91
C ASP A 204 43.07 -2.53 -17.21
N ARG A 205 42.66 -3.45 -16.33
CA ARG A 205 43.58 -4.24 -15.49
C ARG A 205 44.03 -5.51 -16.22
N ILE A 206 45.19 -5.41 -16.87
CA ILE A 206 45.86 -6.53 -17.54
C ILE A 206 47.17 -6.87 -16.82
N VAL A 207 47.28 -8.08 -16.28
CA VAL A 207 48.55 -8.61 -15.74
C VAL A 207 49.43 -9.06 -16.89
N GLN A 208 50.67 -8.58 -16.92
CA GLN A 208 51.67 -8.96 -17.93
C GLN A 208 52.23 -10.37 -17.65
N PRO A 209 52.90 -11.01 -18.62
CA PRO A 209 53.44 -12.35 -18.42
C PRO A 209 54.47 -12.38 -17.28
N ILE A 210 54.29 -13.32 -16.36
CA ILE A 210 55.10 -13.41 -15.14
C ILE A 210 56.39 -14.20 -15.37
N ILE A 211 57.44 -13.86 -14.63
CA ILE A 211 58.78 -14.45 -14.80
C ILE A 211 58.76 -15.96 -14.52
N TYR A 212 57.98 -16.41 -13.54
CA TYR A 212 57.83 -17.82 -13.17
C TYR A 212 57.40 -18.73 -14.33
N LEU A 213 56.63 -18.17 -15.28
CA LEU A 213 56.12 -18.86 -16.47
C LEU A 213 56.91 -18.52 -17.74
N SER A 214 58.03 -17.80 -17.64
CA SER A 214 58.86 -17.48 -18.80
C SER A 214 59.27 -18.75 -19.58
N PRO A 215 59.28 -18.74 -20.93
CA PRO A 215 59.01 -17.61 -21.83
C PRO A 215 57.54 -17.53 -22.31
N ALA A 216 56.58 -18.11 -21.60
CA ALA A 216 55.18 -18.10 -22.02
C ALA A 216 54.62 -16.66 -22.08
N PRO A 217 53.94 -16.25 -23.18
CA PRO A 217 53.51 -14.87 -23.39
C PRO A 217 52.13 -14.55 -22.78
N TRP A 218 51.68 -15.34 -21.80
CA TRP A 218 50.31 -15.30 -21.31
C TRP A 218 50.04 -14.08 -20.43
N LYS A 219 49.09 -13.23 -20.87
CA LYS A 219 48.57 -12.09 -20.11
C LYS A 219 47.27 -12.48 -19.41
N VAL A 220 46.91 -11.82 -18.33
CA VAL A 220 45.64 -12.05 -17.64
C VAL A 220 44.75 -10.81 -17.73
N ASP A 221 43.63 -10.91 -18.42
CA ASP A 221 42.59 -9.90 -18.44
C ASP A 221 41.65 -10.09 -17.24
N VAL A 222 41.79 -9.25 -16.22
CA VAL A 222 41.05 -9.41 -14.95
C VAL A 222 39.56 -9.17 -15.13
N PHE A 223 39.18 -8.21 -15.98
CA PHE A 223 37.77 -7.88 -16.24
C PHE A 223 37.04 -9.03 -16.90
N LYS A 224 37.64 -9.62 -17.93
CA LYS A 224 37.11 -10.80 -18.60
C LYS A 224 36.83 -11.94 -17.61
N LEU A 225 37.77 -12.22 -16.70
CA LEU A 225 37.60 -13.31 -15.73
C LEU A 225 36.54 -13.01 -14.67
N ALA A 226 36.44 -11.76 -14.22
CA ALA A 226 35.40 -11.32 -13.29
C ALA A 226 33.99 -11.56 -13.87
N LEU A 227 33.78 -11.23 -15.15
CA LEU A 227 32.51 -11.47 -15.84
C LEU A 227 32.21 -12.96 -16.00
N ILE A 228 33.22 -13.80 -16.27
CA ILE A 228 33.04 -15.26 -16.37
C ILE A 228 32.61 -15.86 -15.03
N LEU A 229 33.27 -15.51 -13.92
CA LEU A 229 32.88 -16.00 -12.59
C LEU A 229 31.44 -15.61 -12.26
N ARG A 230 31.08 -14.35 -12.49
CA ARG A 230 29.76 -13.81 -12.17
C ARG A 230 28.62 -14.59 -12.81
N VAL A 231 28.70 -14.83 -14.12
CA VAL A 231 27.64 -15.57 -14.84
C VAL A 231 27.70 -17.07 -14.57
N ALA A 232 28.89 -17.64 -14.34
CA ALA A 232 29.04 -19.06 -14.03
C ALA A 232 28.44 -19.41 -12.65
N ASP A 233 28.65 -18.54 -11.66
CA ASP A 233 28.06 -18.69 -10.33
C ASP A 233 26.53 -18.54 -10.38
N ALA A 234 26.02 -17.46 -10.97
CA ALA A 234 24.59 -17.23 -11.14
C ALA A 234 23.87 -18.36 -11.90
N ALA A 235 24.57 -19.04 -12.81
CA ALA A 235 24.02 -20.14 -13.59
C ALA A 235 24.07 -21.51 -12.90
N HIS A 236 24.86 -21.68 -11.84
CA HIS A 236 24.97 -22.96 -11.16
C HIS A 236 23.83 -23.17 -10.17
N ILE A 237 22.64 -23.44 -10.71
CA ILE A 237 21.38 -23.62 -9.97
C ILE A 237 20.80 -25.04 -10.10
N ASP A 238 21.61 -26.01 -10.54
CA ASP A 238 21.17 -27.39 -10.80
C ASP A 238 21.27 -28.33 -9.60
N GLY A 239 20.83 -29.57 -9.80
CA GLY A 239 20.75 -30.61 -8.76
C GLY A 239 22.06 -30.91 -8.03
N ARG A 240 23.23 -30.55 -8.58
CA ARG A 240 24.52 -30.67 -7.88
C ARG A 240 24.61 -29.76 -6.65
N ARG A 241 23.90 -28.62 -6.63
CA ARG A 241 23.79 -27.76 -5.44
C ARG A 241 22.87 -28.35 -4.37
N ALA A 242 21.93 -29.19 -4.74
CA ALA A 242 20.95 -29.76 -3.81
C ALA A 242 20.66 -31.25 -4.10
N PRO A 243 21.61 -32.16 -3.83
CA PRO A 243 21.38 -33.60 -4.05
C PRO A 243 20.18 -34.10 -3.24
N ARG A 244 19.25 -34.80 -3.89
CA ARG A 244 17.98 -35.25 -3.30
C ARG A 244 18.15 -36.08 -2.03
N PHE A 245 19.19 -36.92 -1.99
CA PHE A 245 19.47 -37.74 -0.81
C PHE A 245 19.94 -36.89 0.38
N LEU A 246 20.78 -35.88 0.13
CA LEU A 246 21.23 -34.95 1.16
C LEU A 246 20.08 -34.07 1.67
N LEU A 247 19.19 -33.62 0.78
CA LEU A 247 17.94 -32.93 1.15
C LEU A 247 17.10 -33.74 2.15
N ALA A 248 16.95 -35.06 1.90
CA ALA A 248 16.20 -35.96 2.78
C ALA A 248 16.85 -36.14 4.17
N MET A 249 18.18 -36.04 4.25
CA MET A 249 18.93 -36.11 5.51
C MET A 249 18.89 -34.78 6.28
N LYS A 250 19.17 -33.66 5.60
CA LYS A 250 19.25 -32.33 6.23
C LYS A 250 17.90 -31.79 6.71
N LYS A 251 16.83 -32.04 5.95
CA LYS A 251 15.47 -31.54 6.24
C LYS A 251 15.43 -30.02 6.57
N PRO A 252 15.94 -29.15 5.67
CA PRO A 252 15.86 -27.71 5.84
C PRO A 252 14.42 -27.22 5.94
N VAL A 253 14.23 -26.02 6.50
CA VAL A 253 12.91 -25.37 6.70
C VAL A 253 12.88 -23.97 6.05
N GLY A 254 11.68 -23.40 5.91
CA GLY A 254 11.50 -22.04 5.39
C GLY A 254 12.04 -21.85 3.97
N ILE A 255 12.66 -20.68 3.73
CA ILE A 255 13.23 -20.29 2.43
C ILE A 255 14.31 -21.27 1.96
N SER A 256 15.15 -21.77 2.87
CA SER A 256 16.16 -22.78 2.57
C SER A 256 15.53 -24.03 1.94
N LEU A 257 14.42 -24.53 2.49
CA LEU A 257 13.72 -25.68 1.91
C LEU A 257 13.28 -25.42 0.46
N HIS A 258 12.83 -24.20 0.15
CA HIS A 258 12.46 -23.83 -1.22
C HIS A 258 13.66 -23.82 -2.16
N HIS A 259 14.82 -23.28 -1.74
CA HIS A 259 16.08 -23.35 -2.50
C HIS A 259 16.47 -24.80 -2.82
N TRP A 260 16.51 -25.64 -1.79
CA TRP A 260 16.82 -27.05 -1.93
C TRP A 260 15.85 -27.78 -2.86
N LYS A 261 14.54 -27.55 -2.69
CA LYS A 261 13.51 -28.19 -3.51
C LYS A 261 13.63 -27.85 -4.98
N PHE A 262 13.92 -26.60 -5.33
CA PHE A 262 13.99 -26.23 -6.74
C PHE A 262 15.30 -26.70 -7.37
N GLN A 263 16.44 -26.47 -6.73
CA GLN A 263 17.74 -26.88 -7.29
C GLN A 263 17.80 -28.39 -7.48
N ALA A 264 17.26 -29.18 -6.54
CA ALA A 264 17.18 -30.65 -6.62
C ALA A 264 16.34 -31.18 -7.81
N ARG A 265 15.60 -30.31 -8.50
CA ARG A 265 14.77 -30.63 -9.66
C ARG A 265 15.40 -30.21 -10.98
N PHE A 266 16.36 -29.27 -10.97
CA PHE A 266 16.99 -28.76 -12.18
C PHE A 266 18.05 -29.74 -12.71
N ASN A 267 18.06 -29.89 -14.03
CA ASN A 267 19.13 -30.56 -14.76
C ASN A 267 20.28 -29.57 -15.03
N LEU A 268 21.37 -30.08 -15.61
CA LEU A 268 22.52 -29.26 -16.00
C LEU A 268 22.09 -28.14 -16.95
N PRO A 269 22.47 -26.87 -16.70
CA PRO A 269 22.35 -25.80 -17.67
C PRO A 269 23.21 -26.12 -18.89
N SER A 270 22.66 -25.92 -20.08
CA SER A 270 23.38 -26.16 -21.33
C SER A 270 23.06 -25.07 -22.34
N ARG A 271 24.02 -24.66 -23.16
CA ARG A 271 23.73 -23.75 -24.27
C ARG A 271 22.79 -24.39 -25.29
N ASP A 272 21.98 -23.59 -25.96
CA ASP A 272 21.16 -24.09 -27.08
C ASP A 272 22.07 -24.71 -28.17
N LEU A 273 21.60 -25.80 -28.78
CA LEU A 273 22.30 -26.49 -29.86
C LEU A 273 22.37 -25.63 -31.12
N ASP A 274 21.40 -24.73 -31.32
CA ASP A 274 21.42 -23.70 -32.35
C ASP A 274 22.20 -22.47 -31.83
N PRO A 275 23.45 -22.25 -32.27
CA PRO A 275 24.28 -21.15 -31.79
C PRO A 275 23.72 -19.77 -32.18
N THR A 276 22.75 -19.69 -33.09
CA THR A 276 22.14 -18.41 -33.49
C THR A 276 21.20 -17.85 -32.43
N ARG A 277 20.63 -18.71 -31.58
CA ARG A 277 19.72 -18.31 -30.49
C ARG A 277 20.44 -17.67 -29.32
N LYS A 278 21.66 -18.11 -29.03
CA LYS A 278 22.52 -17.59 -27.95
C LYS A 278 21.85 -17.70 -26.57
N GLU A 279 21.06 -18.74 -26.37
CA GLU A 279 20.29 -18.98 -25.15
C GLU A 279 20.95 -20.02 -24.25
N LEU A 280 20.81 -19.83 -22.93
CA LEU A 280 21.03 -20.89 -21.96
C LEU A 280 19.72 -21.64 -21.72
N CYS A 281 19.71 -22.93 -21.99
CA CYS A 281 18.57 -23.79 -21.73
C CYS A 281 18.63 -24.32 -20.29
N LEU A 282 17.61 -23.99 -19.49
CA LEU A 282 17.38 -24.56 -18.17
C LEU A 282 16.22 -25.56 -18.26
N SER A 283 16.31 -26.71 -17.60
CA SER A 283 15.22 -27.69 -17.57
C SER A 283 15.07 -28.35 -16.20
N SER A 284 13.86 -28.81 -15.87
CA SER A 284 13.61 -29.46 -14.58
C SER A 284 12.50 -30.51 -14.62
N SER A 285 12.42 -31.32 -13.56
CA SER A 285 11.24 -32.15 -13.29
C SER A 285 10.04 -31.32 -12.80
N PRO A 286 8.78 -31.71 -13.08
CA PRO A 286 7.61 -30.88 -12.80
C PRO A 286 7.39 -30.48 -11.33
N PHE A 287 7.01 -29.24 -11.10
CA PHE A 287 6.64 -28.69 -9.79
C PHE A 287 5.14 -28.83 -9.53
N THR A 288 4.76 -29.50 -8.45
CA THR A 288 3.35 -29.62 -8.05
C THR A 288 2.83 -28.31 -7.45
N ALA A 289 1.51 -28.18 -7.27
CA ALA A 289 0.93 -27.01 -6.59
C ALA A 289 1.48 -26.79 -5.16
N LYS A 290 1.98 -27.84 -4.49
CA LYS A 290 2.62 -27.73 -3.16
C LYS A 290 4.05 -27.16 -3.22
N ASP A 291 4.64 -27.10 -4.40
CA ASP A 291 6.01 -26.62 -4.63
C ASP A 291 6.02 -25.27 -5.34
N GLN A 292 4.90 -24.53 -5.37
CA GLN A 292 4.78 -23.24 -6.05
C GLN A 292 5.86 -22.24 -5.63
N GLU A 293 6.11 -22.11 -4.33
CA GLU A 293 7.17 -21.22 -3.81
C GLU A 293 8.56 -21.57 -4.33
N ALA A 294 8.85 -22.88 -4.45
CA ALA A 294 10.13 -23.33 -5.01
C ALA A 294 10.21 -23.05 -6.51
N TRP A 295 9.10 -23.15 -7.25
CA TRP A 295 9.05 -22.80 -8.67
C TRP A 295 9.27 -21.29 -8.89
N TRP A 296 8.63 -20.45 -8.09
CA TRP A 296 8.81 -18.99 -8.16
C TRP A 296 10.24 -18.58 -7.85
N LEU A 297 10.84 -19.19 -6.81
CA LEU A 297 12.24 -18.96 -6.48
C LEU A 297 13.19 -19.39 -7.61
N ALA A 298 12.86 -20.48 -8.33
CA ALA A 298 13.61 -20.89 -9.51
C ALA A 298 13.48 -19.89 -10.67
N TYR A 299 12.29 -19.35 -10.90
CA TYR A 299 12.05 -18.32 -11.90
C TYR A 299 12.80 -17.03 -11.56
N ASP A 300 12.82 -16.63 -10.28
CA ASP A 300 13.56 -15.45 -9.80
C ASP A 300 15.07 -15.64 -9.93
N ALA A 301 15.60 -16.83 -9.60
CA ALA A 301 17.01 -17.15 -9.82
C ALA A 301 17.39 -17.12 -11.31
N ALA A 302 16.53 -17.64 -12.18
CA ALA A 302 16.73 -17.59 -13.63
C ALA A 302 16.64 -16.15 -14.18
N LYS A 303 15.77 -15.30 -13.62
CA LYS A 303 15.70 -13.87 -13.94
C LYS A 303 16.95 -13.11 -13.52
N LEU A 304 17.49 -13.42 -12.33
CA LEU A 304 18.76 -12.85 -11.88
C LEU A 304 19.87 -13.22 -12.86
N LEU A 305 19.99 -14.51 -13.21
CA LEU A 305 20.96 -14.98 -14.20
C LEU A 305 20.81 -14.27 -15.55
N ASP A 306 19.58 -14.10 -16.05
CA ASP A 306 19.32 -13.39 -17.31
C ASP A 306 19.81 -11.93 -17.25
N SER A 307 19.52 -11.23 -16.16
CA SER A 307 20.02 -9.86 -15.91
C SER A 307 21.55 -9.79 -15.83
N GLU A 308 22.19 -10.83 -15.25
CA GLU A 308 23.64 -10.91 -15.20
C GLU A 308 24.26 -11.14 -16.59
N LEU A 309 23.65 -11.98 -17.42
CA LEU A 309 24.06 -12.19 -18.81
C LEU A 309 23.90 -10.91 -19.64
N GLU A 310 22.76 -10.22 -19.54
CA GLU A 310 22.52 -8.93 -20.22
C GLU A 310 23.52 -7.85 -19.77
N SER A 311 23.83 -7.80 -18.48
CA SER A 311 24.80 -6.84 -17.94
C SER A 311 26.23 -7.15 -18.41
N CYS A 312 26.61 -8.43 -18.44
CA CYS A 312 27.90 -8.85 -18.97
C CYS A 312 28.00 -8.59 -20.49
N GLU A 313 26.95 -8.82 -21.27
CA GLU A 313 26.95 -8.51 -22.71
C GLU A 313 27.23 -7.03 -22.95
N ARG A 314 26.54 -6.13 -22.24
CA ARG A 314 26.76 -4.67 -22.33
C ARG A 314 28.19 -4.30 -21.98
N LEU A 315 28.69 -4.77 -20.83
CA LEU A 315 30.06 -4.51 -20.37
C LEU A 315 31.13 -5.02 -21.36
N LEU A 316 30.94 -6.21 -21.95
CA LEU A 316 31.86 -6.74 -22.95
C LEU A 316 31.83 -5.90 -24.24
N LEU A 317 30.65 -5.44 -24.68
CA LEU A 317 30.51 -4.56 -25.85
C LEU A 317 31.22 -3.22 -25.64
N ASP A 318 30.94 -2.56 -24.52
CA ASP A 318 31.45 -1.21 -24.22
C ASP A 318 32.98 -1.19 -24.13
N HIS A 319 33.58 -2.27 -23.63
CA HIS A 319 35.04 -2.44 -23.50
C HIS A 319 35.68 -3.27 -24.63
N GLN A 320 34.97 -3.47 -25.75
CA GLN A 320 35.48 -4.13 -26.96
C GLN A 320 36.08 -5.52 -26.71
N ARG A 321 35.42 -6.33 -25.89
CA ARG A 321 35.79 -7.72 -25.60
C ARG A 321 34.93 -8.70 -26.38
N GLN A 322 35.45 -9.92 -26.53
CA GLN A 322 34.69 -11.02 -27.14
C GLN A 322 33.43 -11.27 -26.29
N LEU A 323 32.29 -11.45 -26.96
CA LEU A 323 31.02 -11.77 -26.32
C LEU A 323 30.94 -13.25 -25.96
N PHE A 324 30.23 -13.56 -24.87
CA PHE A 324 29.89 -14.95 -24.55
C PHE A 324 28.95 -15.54 -25.61
N ALA A 325 29.00 -16.88 -25.74
CA ALA A 325 28.11 -17.61 -26.64
C ALA A 325 26.65 -17.51 -26.20
N VAL A 326 26.42 -17.46 -24.89
CA VAL A 326 25.12 -17.27 -24.24
C VAL A 326 24.93 -15.81 -23.84
N ARG A 327 23.71 -15.28 -24.03
CA ARG A 327 23.33 -13.89 -23.73
C ARG A 327 22.02 -13.73 -22.97
N THR A 328 21.17 -14.74 -22.99
CA THR A 328 19.88 -14.73 -22.30
C THR A 328 19.49 -16.15 -21.87
N VAL A 329 18.59 -16.26 -20.91
CA VAL A 329 17.99 -17.52 -20.49
C VAL A 329 16.79 -17.84 -21.39
N ALA A 330 16.75 -19.06 -21.93
CA ALA A 330 15.67 -19.51 -22.81
C ALA A 330 14.30 -19.33 -22.14
N ASN A 331 13.36 -18.69 -22.85
CA ASN A 331 11.96 -18.51 -22.45
C ASN A 331 11.70 -17.69 -21.16
N ILE A 332 12.67 -16.93 -20.65
CA ILE A 332 12.59 -16.30 -19.33
C ILE A 332 11.65 -15.08 -19.24
N HIS A 333 11.30 -14.43 -20.36
CA HIS A 333 10.47 -13.21 -20.33
C HIS A 333 8.97 -13.46 -20.10
N SER A 334 8.54 -14.72 -19.97
CA SER A 334 7.15 -15.08 -19.68
C SER A 334 7.12 -16.33 -18.81
N THR A 335 6.36 -16.29 -17.71
CA THR A 335 6.16 -17.45 -16.84
C THR A 335 5.56 -18.64 -17.58
N GLU A 336 4.63 -18.38 -18.51
CA GLU A 336 4.06 -19.41 -19.39
C GLU A 336 5.13 -20.06 -20.27
N ARG A 337 6.00 -19.26 -20.92
CA ARG A 337 7.07 -19.80 -21.76
C ARG A 337 8.12 -20.52 -20.92
N PHE A 338 8.55 -19.95 -19.80
CA PHE A 338 9.51 -20.56 -18.89
C PHE A 338 9.02 -21.92 -18.39
N SER A 339 7.71 -22.04 -18.12
CA SER A 339 7.08 -23.29 -17.71
C SER A 339 7.14 -24.41 -18.75
N ARG A 340 7.46 -24.11 -20.02
CA ARG A 340 7.67 -25.15 -21.04
C ARG A 340 8.93 -25.98 -20.76
N ASN A 341 9.96 -25.33 -20.22
CA ASN A 341 11.22 -25.98 -19.87
C ASN A 341 11.28 -26.34 -18.38
N VAL A 342 10.57 -25.58 -17.53
CA VAL A 342 10.46 -25.79 -16.08
C VAL A 342 9.00 -26.09 -15.73
N PRO A 343 8.51 -27.32 -16.01
CA PRO A 343 7.09 -27.64 -16.00
C PRO A 343 6.44 -27.53 -14.62
N THR A 344 5.15 -27.18 -14.63
CA THR A 344 4.24 -27.25 -13.48
C THR A 344 3.27 -28.42 -13.64
N ALA A 345 2.82 -29.00 -12.54
CA ALA A 345 1.92 -30.14 -12.51
C ALA A 345 0.64 -29.82 -11.73
N GLY A 346 -0.48 -29.72 -12.46
CA GLY A 346 -1.80 -29.43 -11.88
C GLY A 346 -2.03 -27.96 -11.51
N TRP A 347 -1.22 -27.04 -12.02
CA TRP A 347 -1.39 -25.59 -11.89
C TRP A 347 -0.63 -24.86 -13.00
N HIS A 348 -0.96 -23.60 -13.24
CA HIS A 348 -0.26 -22.76 -14.22
C HIS A 348 0.36 -21.55 -13.51
N PRO A 349 1.64 -21.24 -13.79
CA PRO A 349 2.27 -20.06 -13.23
C PRO A 349 1.76 -18.83 -13.96
N VAL A 350 1.22 -17.90 -13.19
CA VAL A 350 0.71 -16.63 -13.69
C VAL A 350 1.40 -15.56 -12.90
N ASP A 351 2.05 -14.62 -13.58
CA ASP A 351 2.73 -13.55 -12.88
C ASP A 351 1.69 -12.65 -12.22
N THR A 352 1.56 -12.83 -10.91
CA THR A 352 0.67 -12.07 -10.04
C THR A 352 1.46 -11.08 -9.19
N SER A 353 2.70 -10.76 -9.57
CA SER A 353 3.44 -9.70 -8.88
C SER A 353 2.63 -8.41 -8.89
N VAL A 354 2.61 -7.73 -7.74
CA VAL A 354 2.01 -6.40 -7.67
C VAL A 354 2.87 -5.45 -8.49
N LYS A 355 2.28 -4.83 -9.51
CA LYS A 355 2.97 -3.92 -10.42
C LYS A 355 2.74 -2.49 -9.97
N ILE A 356 3.69 -1.61 -10.29
CA ILE A 356 3.54 -0.17 -10.15
C ILE A 356 3.87 0.42 -11.52
N SER A 357 2.85 0.64 -12.35
CA SER A 357 3.07 1.16 -13.71
C SER A 357 2.90 2.67 -13.82
N ASN A 358 2.21 3.32 -12.87
CA ASN A 358 1.90 4.75 -12.93
C ASN A 358 2.37 5.51 -11.66
N ILE A 359 3.69 5.74 -11.58
CA ILE A 359 4.33 6.41 -10.44
C ILE A 359 3.81 7.84 -10.23
N SER A 360 3.46 8.56 -11.29
CA SER A 360 2.92 9.93 -11.18
C SER A 360 1.60 9.97 -10.42
N GLU A 361 0.67 9.05 -10.72
CA GLU A 361 -0.60 8.93 -9.96
C GLU A 361 -0.37 8.53 -8.50
N ILE A 362 0.68 7.77 -8.22
CA ILE A 362 1.07 7.38 -6.86
C ILE A 362 1.63 8.61 -6.12
N VAL A 363 2.61 9.32 -6.69
CA VAL A 363 3.27 10.47 -6.06
C VAL A 363 2.33 11.65 -5.85
N GLU A 364 1.46 11.99 -6.81
CA GLU A 364 0.43 13.02 -6.65
C GLU A 364 -0.52 12.72 -5.48
N ARG A 365 -0.71 11.44 -5.14
CA ARG A 365 -1.74 11.00 -4.20
C ARG A 365 -1.20 10.57 -2.83
N PHE A 366 0.06 10.18 -2.74
CA PHE A 366 0.73 9.79 -1.47
C PHE A 366 1.72 10.85 -0.94
N GLY A 367 1.94 11.94 -1.67
CA GLY A 367 2.72 13.09 -1.19
C GLY A 367 2.03 13.91 -0.10
N GLY A 368 0.75 13.66 0.19
CA GLY A 368 -0.05 14.24 1.28
C GLY A 368 -0.52 13.19 2.29
N THR A 369 -0.82 13.61 3.51
CA THR A 369 -1.08 12.76 4.70
C THR A 369 -1.95 11.51 4.46
N GLN A 370 -1.34 10.36 4.83
CA GLN A 370 -1.85 9.02 5.18
C GLN A 370 -3.03 8.41 4.40
N LEU A 371 -2.77 7.18 3.96
CA LEU A 371 -3.45 6.39 2.96
C LEU A 371 -4.68 5.69 3.55
N TYR A 372 -5.72 6.43 3.91
CA TYR A 372 -6.77 6.02 4.85
C TYR A 372 -6.20 6.00 6.28
N GLY A 373 -6.82 6.72 7.22
CA GLY A 373 -6.42 6.64 8.63
C GLY A 373 -6.57 5.23 9.22
N ASP A 374 -6.44 5.08 10.54
CA ASP A 374 -6.66 3.81 11.26
C ASP A 374 -8.16 3.41 11.36
N GLU A 375 -8.93 3.58 10.27
CA GLU A 375 -10.39 3.39 10.19
C GLU A 375 -10.78 2.23 9.25
N PRO A 376 -10.94 0.99 9.76
CA PRO A 376 -11.33 -0.18 8.98
C PRO A 376 -12.64 -0.05 8.19
N SER A 377 -13.57 0.79 8.66
CA SER A 377 -14.86 1.06 7.97
C SER A 377 -14.67 1.66 6.58
N LEU A 378 -13.55 2.36 6.32
CA LEU A 378 -13.24 2.90 5.00
C LEU A 378 -12.97 1.78 3.98
N ALA A 379 -12.27 0.70 4.38
CA ALA A 379 -12.04 -0.44 3.50
C ALA A 379 -13.34 -1.17 3.16
N LEU A 380 -14.25 -1.34 4.13
CA LEU A 380 -15.59 -1.90 3.87
C LEU A 380 -16.41 -1.01 2.93
N ARG A 381 -16.32 0.33 3.07
CA ARG A 381 -16.94 1.28 2.15
C ARG A 381 -16.44 1.10 0.72
N GLU A 382 -15.13 0.98 0.52
CA GLU A 382 -14.54 0.77 -0.82
C GLU A 382 -14.99 -0.57 -1.43
N LEU A 383 -15.11 -1.63 -0.64
CA LEU A 383 -15.65 -2.92 -1.11
C LEU A 383 -17.12 -2.78 -1.56
N ILE A 384 -17.97 -2.09 -0.78
CA ILE A 384 -19.38 -1.83 -1.14
C ILE A 384 -19.45 -0.96 -2.41
N GLN A 385 -18.59 0.05 -2.51
CA GLN A 385 -18.50 0.93 -3.69
C GLN A 385 -18.12 0.13 -4.94
N ASN A 386 -17.10 -0.72 -4.87
CA ASN A 386 -16.67 -1.58 -5.99
C ASN A 386 -17.77 -2.57 -6.40
N ALA A 387 -18.46 -3.17 -5.42
CA ALA A 387 -19.60 -4.04 -5.65
C ALA A 387 -20.76 -3.31 -6.38
N ARG A 388 -21.09 -2.09 -5.94
CA ARG A 388 -22.11 -1.24 -6.58
C ARG A 388 -21.73 -0.87 -8.01
N ASP A 389 -20.47 -0.51 -8.25
CA ASP A 389 -19.98 -0.18 -9.59
C ASP A 389 -20.02 -1.40 -10.52
N ALA A 390 -19.66 -2.60 -10.02
CA ALA A 390 -19.76 -3.85 -10.78
C ALA A 390 -21.21 -4.21 -11.15
N VAL A 391 -22.17 -4.02 -10.23
CA VAL A 391 -23.60 -4.25 -10.51
C VAL A 391 -24.12 -3.29 -11.57
N ASN A 392 -23.83 -1.99 -11.42
CA ASN A 392 -24.32 -0.99 -12.39
C ASN A 392 -23.63 -1.12 -13.76
N ALA A 393 -22.35 -1.50 -13.83
CA ALA A 393 -21.71 -1.83 -15.10
C ALA A 393 -22.41 -3.01 -15.81
N CYS A 394 -22.83 -4.02 -15.04
CA CYS A 394 -23.58 -5.14 -15.59
C CYS A 394 -24.99 -4.74 -16.07
N ARG A 395 -25.68 -3.85 -15.33
CA ARG A 395 -26.97 -3.26 -15.75
C ARG A 395 -26.83 -2.46 -17.05
N SER A 396 -25.77 -1.65 -17.17
CA SER A 396 -25.49 -0.86 -18.37
C SER A 396 -25.27 -1.73 -19.62
N LEU A 397 -24.78 -2.95 -19.45
CA LEU A 397 -24.64 -3.95 -20.52
C LEU A 397 -25.86 -4.86 -20.68
N GLU A 398 -26.98 -4.52 -20.06
CA GLU A 398 -28.22 -5.30 -20.08
C GLU A 398 -28.07 -6.74 -19.53
N GLY A 399 -27.01 -7.01 -18.75
CA GLY A 399 -26.79 -8.30 -18.09
C GLY A 399 -27.59 -8.48 -16.80
N LEU A 400 -28.14 -7.38 -16.29
CA LEU A 400 -29.10 -7.31 -15.19
C LEU A 400 -30.20 -6.32 -15.56
N TYR A 401 -31.43 -6.60 -15.13
CA TYR A 401 -32.50 -5.60 -15.22
C TYR A 401 -32.18 -4.37 -14.32
N PRO A 402 -32.74 -3.18 -14.61
CA PRO A 402 -32.46 -1.96 -13.82
C PRO A 402 -32.73 -2.09 -12.32
N THR A 403 -33.68 -2.95 -11.92
CA THR A 403 -34.02 -3.23 -10.52
C THR A 403 -33.33 -4.49 -9.96
N GLU A 404 -32.61 -5.23 -10.80
CA GLU A 404 -31.92 -6.47 -10.43
C GLU A 404 -30.48 -6.15 -9.98
N GLY A 405 -29.95 -6.96 -9.06
CA GLY A 405 -28.59 -6.81 -8.55
C GLY A 405 -28.58 -6.72 -7.03
N ARG A 406 -27.57 -7.35 -6.41
CA ARG A 406 -27.50 -7.50 -4.97
C ARG A 406 -26.05 -7.47 -4.48
N ILE A 407 -25.86 -6.91 -3.29
CA ILE A 407 -24.63 -6.95 -2.52
C ILE A 407 -24.91 -7.70 -1.21
N ASP A 408 -24.08 -8.70 -0.89
CA ASP A 408 -24.13 -9.46 0.35
C ASP A 408 -22.87 -9.19 1.17
N VAL A 409 -23.03 -8.74 2.41
CA VAL A 409 -21.93 -8.55 3.37
C VAL A 409 -22.12 -9.50 4.55
N ALA A 410 -21.21 -10.44 4.76
CA ALA A 410 -21.36 -11.46 5.80
C ALA A 410 -20.16 -11.51 6.74
N LEU A 411 -20.43 -11.72 8.03
CA LEU A 411 -19.45 -12.12 9.03
C LEU A 411 -19.62 -13.61 9.32
N ARG A 412 -18.56 -14.38 9.11
CA ARG A 412 -18.55 -15.84 9.25
C ARG A 412 -17.41 -16.29 10.17
N SER A 413 -17.75 -16.77 11.36
CA SER A 413 -16.77 -17.34 12.30
C SER A 413 -16.37 -18.75 11.88
N THR A 414 -15.07 -19.02 11.85
CA THR A 414 -14.47 -20.33 11.58
C THR A 414 -13.44 -20.68 12.67
N GLN A 415 -12.80 -21.84 12.56
CA GLN A 415 -11.68 -22.21 13.44
C GLN A 415 -10.45 -21.30 13.24
N GLU A 416 -10.30 -20.68 12.06
CA GLU A 416 -9.18 -19.78 11.74
C GLU A 416 -9.40 -18.35 12.29
N GLY A 417 -10.65 -17.94 12.51
CA GLY A 417 -11.01 -16.60 12.93
C GLY A 417 -12.33 -16.13 12.31
N VAL A 418 -12.53 -14.81 12.23
CA VAL A 418 -13.73 -14.23 11.65
C VAL A 418 -13.45 -13.77 10.22
N TRP A 419 -14.23 -14.28 9.28
CA TRP A 419 -14.18 -13.87 7.87
C TRP A 419 -15.21 -12.78 7.59
N LEU A 420 -14.78 -11.72 6.92
CA LEU A 420 -15.67 -10.75 6.26
C LEU A 420 -15.78 -11.12 4.78
N ASP A 421 -16.96 -11.52 4.34
CA ASP A 421 -17.27 -11.84 2.95
C ASP A 421 -18.10 -10.68 2.35
N VAL A 422 -17.65 -10.06 1.25
CA VAL A 422 -18.43 -9.11 0.43
C VAL A 422 -18.66 -9.73 -0.94
N VAL A 423 -19.91 -9.95 -1.32
CA VAL A 423 -20.29 -10.61 -2.58
C VAL A 423 -21.20 -9.69 -3.38
N ASP A 424 -20.91 -9.52 -4.67
CA ASP A 424 -21.77 -8.83 -5.61
C ASP A 424 -22.23 -9.77 -6.73
N THR A 425 -23.37 -9.43 -7.36
CA THR A 425 -23.87 -10.11 -8.57
C THR A 425 -23.51 -9.34 -9.84
N GLY A 426 -22.43 -8.57 -9.81
CA GLY A 426 -22.04 -7.63 -10.86
C GLY A 426 -21.32 -8.27 -12.03
N ILE A 427 -20.60 -7.45 -12.79
CA ILE A 427 -20.00 -7.83 -14.06
C ILE A 427 -18.87 -8.87 -13.95
N GLY A 428 -18.27 -9.04 -12.76
CA GLY A 428 -17.13 -9.93 -12.52
C GLY A 428 -15.88 -9.55 -13.32
N MET A 429 -14.83 -10.38 -13.28
CA MET A 429 -13.54 -10.10 -13.91
C MET A 429 -13.01 -11.30 -14.70
N SER A 430 -12.29 -11.00 -15.79
CA SER A 430 -11.50 -12.00 -16.53
C SER A 430 -10.17 -12.27 -15.82
N ARG A 431 -9.47 -13.34 -16.23
CA ARG A 431 -8.10 -13.59 -15.79
C ARG A 431 -7.16 -12.42 -16.10
N TYR A 432 -7.32 -11.78 -17.26
CA TYR A 432 -6.52 -10.62 -17.65
C TYR A 432 -6.73 -9.45 -16.68
N VAL A 433 -7.98 -9.12 -16.34
CA VAL A 433 -8.29 -8.07 -15.37
C VAL A 433 -7.67 -8.37 -14.01
N LEU A 434 -7.72 -9.63 -13.56
CA LEU A 434 -7.11 -10.02 -12.29
C LEU A 434 -5.58 -9.81 -12.28
N THR A 435 -4.88 -10.14 -13.36
CA THR A 435 -3.41 -10.19 -13.36
C THR A 435 -2.75 -8.90 -13.86
N GLU A 436 -3.41 -8.16 -14.74
CA GLU A 436 -2.83 -6.98 -15.40
C GLU A 436 -3.45 -5.64 -14.96
N VAL A 437 -4.57 -5.68 -14.25
CA VAL A 437 -5.27 -4.45 -13.84
C VAL A 437 -5.49 -4.40 -12.33
N LEU A 438 -6.09 -5.43 -11.73
CA LEU A 438 -6.36 -5.47 -10.29
C LEU A 438 -5.06 -5.46 -9.46
N LEU A 439 -4.03 -6.15 -9.94
CA LEU A 439 -2.72 -6.24 -9.30
C LEU A 439 -1.76 -5.11 -9.70
N ASP A 440 -2.17 -4.19 -10.58
CA ASP A 440 -1.36 -3.02 -10.94
C ASP A 440 -1.78 -1.81 -10.09
N PHE A 441 -0.93 -1.48 -9.12
CA PHE A 441 -1.15 -0.40 -8.18
C PHE A 441 -1.12 0.95 -8.90
N GLY A 442 -2.26 1.64 -8.92
CA GLY A 442 -2.44 2.91 -9.61
C GLY A 442 -3.15 2.80 -10.97
N LYS A 443 -3.51 1.59 -11.43
CA LYS A 443 -4.36 1.42 -12.61
C LYS A 443 -5.82 1.23 -12.18
N SER A 444 -6.69 2.17 -12.54
CA SER A 444 -8.13 1.99 -12.33
C SER A 444 -8.73 1.13 -13.44
N LEU A 445 -9.40 0.04 -13.05
CA LEU A 445 -10.17 -0.81 -13.97
C LEU A 445 -11.06 0.02 -14.88
N TRP A 446 -11.71 1.05 -14.35
CA TRP A 446 -12.72 1.82 -15.05
C TRP A 446 -12.19 2.94 -15.97
N LYS A 447 -10.91 3.30 -15.87
CA LYS A 447 -10.30 4.39 -16.66
C LYS A 447 -9.27 3.90 -17.66
N SER A 448 -8.91 2.62 -17.61
CA SER A 448 -7.89 2.08 -18.49
C SER A 448 -8.37 2.16 -19.94
N SER A 449 -7.51 2.63 -20.85
CA SER A 449 -7.87 2.71 -22.27
C SER A 449 -8.01 1.31 -22.92
N GLU A 450 -7.47 0.30 -22.23
CA GLU A 450 -7.55 -1.14 -22.53
C GLU A 450 -8.92 -1.75 -22.21
N LEU A 451 -9.78 -1.06 -21.44
CA LEU A 451 -11.16 -1.45 -21.11
C LEU A 451 -12.02 -1.63 -22.38
N ARG A 452 -11.65 -0.94 -23.49
CA ARG A 452 -12.26 -1.12 -24.81
C ARG A 452 -12.16 -2.56 -25.35
N GLY A 453 -11.20 -3.35 -24.87
CA GLY A 453 -11.06 -4.77 -25.25
C GLY A 453 -11.81 -5.75 -24.35
N GLU A 454 -11.99 -5.44 -23.06
CA GLU A 454 -12.63 -6.35 -22.09
C GLU A 454 -14.16 -6.26 -22.08
N TRP A 455 -14.70 -5.03 -22.21
CA TRP A 455 -16.14 -4.75 -22.32
C TRP A 455 -16.40 -3.69 -23.39
N GLU A 456 -16.31 -4.08 -24.65
CA GLU A 456 -16.33 -3.23 -25.85
C GLU A 456 -17.47 -2.19 -25.88
N HIS A 457 -18.63 -2.51 -25.29
CA HIS A 457 -19.81 -1.64 -25.33
C HIS A 457 -19.97 -0.76 -24.08
N LEU A 458 -19.26 -1.02 -22.97
CA LEU A 458 -19.51 -0.36 -21.69
C LEU A 458 -19.28 1.16 -21.77
N GLY A 459 -18.21 1.59 -22.47
CA GLY A 459 -17.90 3.01 -22.65
C GLY A 459 -18.97 3.79 -23.43
N ALA A 460 -19.74 3.12 -24.30
CA ALA A 460 -20.82 3.73 -25.07
C ALA A 460 -22.12 3.92 -24.26
N THR A 461 -22.24 3.26 -23.10
CA THR A 461 -23.46 3.29 -22.27
C THR A 461 -23.58 4.55 -21.40
N GLY A 462 -22.51 5.35 -21.31
CA GLY A 462 -22.43 6.45 -20.34
C GLY A 462 -22.27 5.98 -18.88
N PHE A 463 -21.89 4.72 -18.66
CA PHE A 463 -21.56 4.22 -17.33
C PHE A 463 -20.43 5.04 -16.70
N GLU A 464 -20.67 5.51 -15.49
CA GLU A 464 -19.68 6.24 -14.71
C GLU A 464 -19.50 5.60 -13.32
N PRO A 465 -18.31 5.07 -13.01
CA PRO A 465 -18.02 4.48 -11.71
C PRO A 465 -17.98 5.55 -10.61
N VAL A 466 -18.19 5.13 -9.37
CA VAL A 466 -17.85 5.91 -8.18
C VAL A 466 -16.34 5.88 -7.96
N GLY A 467 -15.73 4.68 -8.07
CA GLY A 467 -14.30 4.46 -7.89
C GLY A 467 -13.46 5.06 -9.01
N LYS A 468 -12.55 5.99 -8.67
CA LYS A 468 -11.74 6.74 -9.65
C LYS A 468 -10.26 6.35 -9.71
N PHE A 469 -9.74 5.67 -8.69
CA PHE A 469 -8.30 5.71 -8.39
C PHE A 469 -7.58 4.36 -8.53
N GLY A 470 -8.30 3.25 -8.70
CA GLY A 470 -7.69 1.92 -8.90
C GLY A 470 -6.99 1.30 -7.69
N ILE A 471 -6.90 2.02 -6.57
CA ILE A 471 -6.24 1.56 -5.34
C ILE A 471 -7.21 1.00 -4.29
N GLY A 472 -8.52 1.09 -4.55
CA GLY A 472 -9.56 0.73 -3.56
C GLY A 472 -9.52 -0.75 -3.14
N PHE A 473 -9.11 -1.66 -4.04
CA PHE A 473 -8.95 -3.08 -3.70
C PHE A 473 -7.90 -3.27 -2.59
N PHE A 474 -6.74 -2.62 -2.66
CA PHE A 474 -5.65 -2.82 -1.70
C PHE A 474 -5.98 -2.35 -0.27
N SER A 475 -7.01 -1.51 -0.08
CA SER A 475 -7.52 -1.17 1.27
C SER A 475 -7.98 -2.40 2.07
N VAL A 476 -8.32 -3.50 1.39
CA VAL A 476 -8.71 -4.77 2.01
C VAL A 476 -7.63 -5.36 2.91
N PHE A 477 -6.35 -5.09 2.64
CA PHE A 477 -5.23 -5.57 3.44
C PHE A 477 -5.10 -4.86 4.80
N MET A 478 -5.81 -3.74 5.00
CA MET A 478 -5.96 -3.13 6.32
C MET A 478 -6.85 -3.98 7.25
N LEU A 479 -7.68 -4.85 6.68
CA LEU A 479 -8.66 -5.62 7.43
C LEU A 479 -8.11 -6.94 7.97
N GLY A 480 -7.17 -7.58 7.25
CA GLY A 480 -6.81 -8.96 7.51
C GLY A 480 -5.57 -9.46 6.80
N SER A 481 -4.98 -10.53 7.35
CA SER A 481 -3.73 -11.16 6.87
C SER A 481 -3.93 -12.18 5.74
N ARG A 482 -5.18 -12.47 5.38
CA ARG A 482 -5.51 -13.36 4.26
C ARG A 482 -6.71 -12.82 3.51
N VAL A 483 -6.56 -12.72 2.20
CA VAL A 483 -7.58 -12.20 1.29
C VAL A 483 -7.80 -13.21 0.17
N VAL A 484 -9.04 -13.61 -0.05
CA VAL A 484 -9.42 -14.54 -1.12
C VAL A 484 -10.48 -13.87 -1.98
N LEU A 485 -10.14 -13.63 -3.24
CA LEU A 485 -11.06 -13.09 -4.23
C LEU A 485 -11.49 -14.21 -5.16
N THR A 486 -12.79 -14.44 -5.27
CA THR A 486 -13.39 -15.32 -6.28
C THR A 486 -14.22 -14.49 -7.24
N THR A 487 -14.08 -14.69 -8.54
CA THR A 487 -14.83 -13.90 -9.54
C THR A 487 -15.25 -14.75 -10.72
N SER A 488 -16.40 -14.38 -11.30
CA SER A 488 -16.96 -14.98 -12.51
C SER A 488 -17.45 -13.85 -13.40
N ARG A 489 -16.87 -13.70 -14.58
CA ARG A 489 -17.26 -12.63 -15.51
C ARG A 489 -18.64 -12.88 -16.11
N TYR A 490 -19.40 -11.82 -16.33
CA TYR A 490 -20.62 -11.85 -17.14
C TYR A 490 -20.27 -12.00 -18.63
N GLU A 491 -20.88 -12.97 -19.30
CA GLU A 491 -20.76 -13.19 -20.74
C GLU A 491 -22.14 -13.39 -21.36
N ALA A 492 -22.54 -12.52 -22.28
CA ALA A 492 -23.88 -12.53 -22.87
C ALA A 492 -24.21 -13.80 -23.70
N LYS A 493 -23.19 -14.57 -24.12
CA LYS A 493 -23.33 -15.72 -25.04
C LYS A 493 -22.83 -17.06 -24.48
N ALA A 494 -22.32 -17.10 -23.24
CA ALA A 494 -21.76 -18.32 -22.66
C ALA A 494 -22.55 -18.72 -21.41
N ASN A 495 -23.02 -19.97 -21.36
CA ASN A 495 -23.75 -20.50 -20.20
C ASN A 495 -22.83 -20.75 -18.98
N GLU A 496 -21.51 -20.80 -19.16
CA GLU A 496 -20.53 -20.97 -18.08
C GLU A 496 -19.26 -20.17 -18.38
N ALA A 497 -19.14 -18.97 -17.79
CA ALA A 497 -17.89 -18.22 -17.83
C ALA A 497 -16.86 -18.86 -16.87
N PRO A 498 -15.57 -18.88 -17.23
CA PRO A 498 -14.53 -19.40 -16.34
C PRO A 498 -14.48 -18.57 -15.05
N GLN A 499 -14.37 -19.26 -13.92
CA GLN A 499 -14.25 -18.64 -12.61
C GLN A 499 -12.82 -18.74 -12.11
N TRP A 500 -12.40 -17.72 -11.38
CA TRP A 500 -11.03 -17.61 -10.88
C TRP A 500 -11.02 -17.29 -9.40
N VAL A 501 -10.07 -17.88 -8.68
CA VAL A 501 -9.73 -17.54 -7.30
C VAL A 501 -8.32 -16.97 -7.27
N LEU A 502 -8.19 -15.77 -6.71
CA LEU A 502 -6.94 -15.12 -6.36
C LEU A 502 -6.78 -15.15 -4.84
N ASP A 503 -5.89 -16.00 -4.34
CA ASP A 503 -5.66 -16.25 -2.91
C ASP A 503 -4.35 -15.61 -2.44
N PHE A 504 -4.49 -14.59 -1.58
CA PHE A 504 -3.42 -13.97 -0.82
C PHE A 504 -3.32 -14.68 0.52
N SER A 505 -2.77 -15.90 0.53
CA SER A 505 -2.67 -16.73 1.74
C SER A 505 -1.74 -16.15 2.81
N ASP A 506 -0.86 -15.24 2.40
CA ASP A 506 0.05 -14.48 3.26
C ASP A 506 0.26 -13.10 2.63
N THR A 507 -0.19 -12.04 3.30
CA THR A 507 -0.13 -10.65 2.80
C THR A 507 1.29 -10.11 2.65
N TYR A 508 2.30 -10.78 3.22
CA TYR A 508 3.70 -10.41 3.05
C TYR A 508 4.33 -11.06 1.81
N LYS A 509 3.61 -11.98 1.13
CA LYS A 509 4.07 -12.55 -0.14
C LYS A 509 3.81 -11.59 -1.29
N LEU A 510 4.83 -11.41 -2.12
CA LEU A 510 4.80 -10.55 -3.29
C LEU A 510 3.92 -11.09 -4.44
N ARG A 511 3.47 -12.35 -4.38
CA ARG A 511 2.71 -13.05 -5.45
C ARG A 511 1.56 -13.90 -4.89
N PRO A 512 0.27 -13.51 -5.06
CA PRO A 512 -0.88 -14.35 -4.73
C PRO A 512 -1.04 -15.54 -5.70
N THR A 513 -1.78 -16.56 -5.27
CA THR A 513 -2.04 -17.75 -6.08
C THR A 513 -3.29 -17.57 -6.93
N LEU A 514 -3.18 -17.74 -8.26
CA LEU A 514 -4.33 -17.78 -9.16
C LEU A 514 -4.70 -19.22 -9.52
N ARG A 515 -5.96 -19.62 -9.32
CA ARG A 515 -6.47 -20.97 -9.61
C ARG A 515 -7.96 -20.98 -9.93
N GLU A 516 -8.49 -22.13 -10.35
CA GLU A 516 -9.94 -22.35 -10.41
C GLU A 516 -10.52 -22.55 -8.99
N PRO A 517 -11.79 -22.16 -8.76
CA PRO A 517 -12.47 -22.37 -7.49
C PRO A 517 -12.74 -23.86 -7.21
N GLY A 518 -12.49 -24.28 -5.96
CA GLY A 518 -12.97 -25.55 -5.45
C GLY A 518 -14.51 -25.57 -5.34
N GLY A 519 -15.10 -26.75 -5.11
CA GLY A 519 -16.56 -26.93 -5.12
C GLY A 519 -17.35 -25.93 -4.25
N ASN A 520 -16.82 -25.57 -3.08
CA ASN A 520 -17.48 -24.67 -2.12
C ASN A 520 -17.18 -23.18 -2.36
N GLU A 521 -16.24 -22.87 -3.27
CA GLU A 521 -15.84 -21.50 -3.61
C GLU A 521 -16.56 -21.00 -4.86
N LYS A 522 -17.12 -21.90 -5.68
CA LYS A 522 -17.82 -21.56 -6.92
C LYS A 522 -18.96 -20.58 -6.66
N LEU A 523 -18.97 -19.50 -7.43
CA LEU A 523 -20.09 -18.58 -7.50
C LEU A 523 -21.22 -19.21 -8.30
N LYS A 524 -22.46 -19.00 -7.86
CA LYS A 524 -23.65 -19.51 -8.55
C LYS A 524 -23.99 -18.74 -9.83
N ARG A 525 -23.51 -17.50 -9.95
CA ARG A 525 -23.72 -16.58 -11.07
C ARG A 525 -22.46 -15.72 -11.23
N HIS A 526 -22.40 -14.94 -12.31
CA HIS A 526 -21.43 -13.87 -12.46
C HIS A 526 -21.44 -12.89 -11.27
N GLY A 527 -20.29 -12.26 -11.03
CA GLY A 527 -20.05 -11.39 -9.89
C GLY A 527 -18.69 -11.64 -9.25
N THR A 528 -18.45 -11.00 -8.11
CA THR A 528 -17.22 -11.15 -7.33
C THR A 528 -17.54 -11.39 -5.86
N LYS A 529 -16.75 -12.25 -5.21
CA LYS A 529 -16.70 -12.46 -3.77
C LYS A 529 -15.30 -12.11 -3.27
N VAL A 530 -15.20 -11.14 -2.38
CA VAL A 530 -13.99 -10.82 -1.64
C VAL A 530 -14.15 -11.31 -0.21
N SER A 531 -13.26 -12.19 0.23
CA SER A 531 -13.27 -12.78 1.58
C SER A 531 -12.00 -12.39 2.31
N VAL A 532 -12.11 -11.87 3.53
CA VAL A 532 -10.97 -11.40 4.32
C VAL A 532 -10.99 -12.06 5.69
N LEU A 533 -9.90 -12.71 6.09
CA LEU A 533 -9.71 -13.18 7.46
C LEU A 533 -9.28 -12.00 8.33
N LEU A 534 -10.18 -11.49 9.17
CA LEU A 534 -9.95 -10.28 9.96
C LEU A 534 -8.86 -10.49 11.02
N HIS A 535 -8.03 -9.46 11.25
CA HIS A 535 -7.17 -9.43 12.43
C HIS A 535 -8.00 -9.34 13.72
N ALA A 536 -7.47 -9.88 14.83
CA ALA A 536 -8.22 -10.05 16.08
C ALA A 536 -8.87 -8.77 16.64
N ASN A 537 -8.25 -7.61 16.43
CA ASN A 537 -8.74 -6.30 16.91
C ASN A 537 -9.53 -5.51 15.86
N ILE A 538 -9.54 -5.93 14.60
CA ILE A 538 -10.17 -5.18 13.51
C ILE A 538 -11.69 -5.31 13.56
N LEU A 539 -12.22 -6.47 13.94
CA LEU A 539 -13.69 -6.65 14.01
C LEU A 539 -14.35 -5.63 14.94
N GLU A 540 -13.75 -5.36 16.09
CA GLU A 540 -14.30 -4.37 17.02
C GLU A 540 -14.22 -2.95 16.46
N LYS A 541 -13.10 -2.57 15.84
CA LYS A 541 -12.93 -1.27 15.18
C LYS A 541 -13.87 -1.10 13.97
N LEU A 542 -14.02 -2.14 13.16
CA LEU A 542 -14.91 -2.18 12.00
C LEU A 542 -16.36 -1.94 12.44
N LEU A 543 -16.73 -2.51 13.59
CA LEU A 543 -18.07 -2.39 14.17
C LEU A 543 -18.27 -1.12 15.03
N GLN A 544 -17.31 -0.20 15.06
CA GLN A 544 -17.47 1.09 15.72
C GLN A 544 -18.08 2.12 14.79
N ASN A 545 -18.87 3.03 15.36
CA ASN A 545 -19.36 4.18 14.61
C ASN A 545 -18.17 5.07 14.16
N PRO A 546 -17.93 5.23 12.85
CA PRO A 546 -16.82 6.07 12.34
C PRO A 546 -16.97 7.54 12.73
N SER A 547 -18.18 7.96 13.10
CA SER A 547 -18.54 9.36 13.36
C SER A 547 -18.49 9.73 14.84
N SER A 548 -18.06 8.81 15.71
CA SER A 548 -18.06 9.00 17.16
C SER A 548 -16.77 9.64 17.67
N THR A 549 -16.85 10.87 18.18
CA THR A 549 -15.76 11.54 18.92
C THR A 549 -15.67 11.14 20.41
N ARG A 550 -16.50 10.19 20.87
CA ARG A 550 -16.55 9.76 22.27
C ARG A 550 -15.35 8.89 22.65
N LYS A 551 -14.87 9.02 23.89
CA LYS A 551 -13.81 8.17 24.51
C LYS A 551 -14.11 6.65 24.45
N LYS A 552 -15.38 6.24 24.31
CA LYS A 552 -15.81 4.87 24.02
C LYS A 552 -16.83 4.90 22.88
N PRO A 553 -16.45 4.52 21.65
CA PRO A 553 -17.36 4.52 20.51
C PRO A 553 -18.48 3.48 20.67
N LEU A 554 -19.68 3.81 20.19
CA LEU A 554 -20.81 2.88 20.19
C LEU A 554 -20.53 1.74 19.21
N LYS A 555 -20.78 0.49 19.64
CA LYS A 555 -20.75 -0.68 18.77
C LYS A 555 -22.05 -0.78 17.97
N LEU A 556 -21.93 -0.82 16.66
CA LEU A 556 -23.02 -0.96 15.71
C LEU A 556 -23.09 -2.41 15.21
N SER A 557 -24.27 -2.81 14.75
CA SER A 557 -24.43 -4.03 13.96
C SER A 557 -23.85 -3.86 12.55
N LEU A 558 -23.57 -4.98 11.88
CA LEU A 558 -23.10 -4.97 10.50
C LEU A 558 -24.10 -4.28 9.56
N ALA A 559 -25.40 -4.48 9.78
CA ALA A 559 -26.47 -3.83 9.02
C ALA A 559 -26.42 -2.30 9.17
N GLU A 560 -26.27 -1.80 10.40
CA GLU A 560 -26.22 -0.36 10.68
C GLU A 560 -24.99 0.30 10.05
N ILE A 561 -23.82 -0.34 10.10
CA ILE A 561 -22.60 0.21 9.48
C ILE A 561 -22.69 0.20 7.97
N CYS A 562 -23.10 -0.91 7.34
CA CYS A 562 -23.27 -0.93 5.89
C CYS A 562 -24.27 0.13 5.45
N ALA A 563 -25.36 0.33 6.20
CA ALA A 563 -26.36 1.33 5.90
C ALA A 563 -25.86 2.78 6.12
N GLN A 564 -24.98 3.00 7.10
CA GLN A 564 -24.34 4.30 7.31
C GLN A 564 -23.30 4.62 6.22
N LEU A 565 -22.55 3.62 5.74
CA LEU A 565 -21.53 3.77 4.70
C LEU A 565 -22.12 3.94 3.29
N ALA A 566 -23.36 3.52 3.07
CA ALA A 566 -24.05 3.61 1.78
C ALA A 566 -25.52 4.08 1.93
N PRO A 567 -25.78 5.28 2.47
CA PRO A 567 -27.08 5.65 3.02
C PRO A 567 -28.19 5.83 1.97
N SER A 568 -27.83 6.07 0.70
CA SER A 568 -28.75 6.18 -0.46
C SER A 568 -28.43 5.18 -1.58
N LEU A 569 -27.94 3.99 -1.23
CA LEU A 569 -27.53 2.96 -2.19
C LEU A 569 -28.63 2.60 -3.21
N ASP A 570 -28.23 2.48 -4.48
CA ASP A 570 -29.09 2.16 -5.64
C ASP A 570 -29.12 0.65 -5.98
N VAL A 571 -28.64 -0.19 -5.05
CA VAL A 571 -28.55 -1.64 -5.14
C VAL A 571 -29.01 -2.24 -3.81
N ASP A 572 -29.68 -3.39 -3.85
CA ASP A 572 -30.08 -4.08 -2.61
C ASP A 572 -28.84 -4.56 -1.85
N LEU A 573 -28.78 -4.27 -0.54
CA LEU A 573 -27.70 -4.71 0.34
C LEU A 573 -28.25 -5.57 1.47
N PHE A 574 -27.72 -6.78 1.58
CA PHE A 574 -28.05 -7.73 2.62
C PHE A 574 -26.83 -7.94 3.51
N THR A 575 -27.08 -8.08 4.80
CA THR A 575 -26.05 -8.42 5.77
C THR A 575 -26.33 -9.77 6.40
N THR A 576 -25.28 -10.56 6.68
CA THR A 576 -25.42 -11.83 7.39
C THR A 576 -24.48 -11.86 8.59
N THR A 577 -25.02 -12.13 9.77
CA THR A 577 -24.24 -12.30 11.01
C THR A 577 -24.83 -13.48 11.76
N ASP A 578 -23.97 -14.37 12.26
CA ASP A 578 -24.38 -15.59 12.97
C ASP A 578 -25.41 -16.44 12.22
N GLY A 579 -25.28 -16.50 10.89
CA GLY A 579 -26.17 -17.25 9.99
C GLY A 579 -27.53 -16.60 9.74
N LYS A 580 -27.82 -15.44 10.33
CA LYS A 580 -29.06 -14.68 10.09
C LYS A 580 -28.83 -13.60 9.04
N THR A 581 -29.54 -13.69 7.92
CA THR A 581 -29.52 -12.67 6.86
C THR A 581 -30.63 -11.64 7.06
N THR A 582 -30.29 -10.36 6.93
CA THR A 582 -31.20 -9.21 6.99
C THR A 582 -30.98 -8.30 5.80
N GLN A 583 -32.04 -7.75 5.22
CA GLN A 583 -31.91 -6.69 4.22
C GLN A 583 -31.60 -5.38 4.95
N ALA A 584 -30.37 -4.88 4.82
CA ALA A 584 -29.94 -3.64 5.47
C ALA A 584 -30.37 -2.41 4.67
N ILE A 585 -30.34 -2.51 3.33
CA ILE A 585 -30.81 -1.46 2.42
C ILE A 585 -31.59 -2.12 1.29
N LYS A 586 -32.77 -1.58 0.99
CA LYS A 586 -33.47 -1.84 -0.27
C LYS A 586 -33.08 -0.73 -1.26
N ALA A 587 -32.81 -1.09 -2.52
CA ALA A 587 -32.35 -0.14 -3.53
C ALA A 587 -33.25 1.12 -3.59
N ASN A 588 -32.64 2.29 -3.43
CA ASN A 588 -33.30 3.61 -3.42
C ASN A 588 -34.38 3.82 -2.33
N ASP A 589 -34.44 2.97 -1.31
CA ASP A 589 -35.46 3.07 -0.24
C ASP A 589 -35.37 4.36 0.58
N TRP A 590 -34.23 5.06 0.56
CA TRP A 590 -34.05 6.36 1.20
C TRP A 590 -35.04 7.42 0.70
N LEU A 591 -35.66 7.23 -0.46
CA LEU A 591 -36.74 8.07 -0.98
C LEU A 591 -38.05 7.87 -0.21
N ASP A 592 -38.32 6.63 0.24
CA ASP A 592 -39.64 6.22 0.73
C ASP A 592 -39.69 5.92 2.24
N ILE A 593 -38.55 5.59 2.87
CA ILE A 593 -38.54 5.26 4.31
C ILE A 593 -38.92 6.46 5.17
N ASP A 594 -39.45 6.19 6.36
CA ASP A 594 -39.80 7.23 7.33
C ASP A 594 -38.56 8.07 7.74
N ASP A 595 -38.78 9.35 8.03
CA ASP A 595 -37.73 10.30 8.43
C ASP A 595 -36.92 9.79 9.62
N LEU A 596 -37.57 9.19 10.62
CA LEU A 596 -36.90 8.64 11.78
C LEU A 596 -36.00 7.47 11.39
N ALA A 597 -36.45 6.55 10.53
CA ALA A 597 -35.64 5.46 10.00
C ALA A 597 -34.45 5.96 9.19
N LEU A 598 -34.63 6.99 8.35
CA LEU A 598 -33.54 7.61 7.58
C LEU A 598 -32.51 8.28 8.49
N LEU A 599 -32.96 9.05 9.50
CA LEU A 599 -32.08 9.69 10.48
C LEU A 599 -31.33 8.66 11.34
N LYS A 600 -31.97 7.54 11.70
CA LYS A 600 -31.30 6.41 12.38
C LYS A 600 -30.25 5.75 11.50
N ARG A 601 -30.47 5.64 10.18
CA ARG A 601 -29.51 5.08 9.23
C ARG A 601 -28.22 5.91 9.15
N ILE A 602 -28.33 7.24 9.07
CA ILE A 602 -27.18 8.13 8.97
C ILE A 602 -26.47 8.39 10.30
N SER A 603 -27.18 8.21 11.43
CA SER A 603 -26.70 8.52 12.78
C SER A 603 -27.24 7.53 13.82
N PRO A 604 -26.88 6.23 13.73
CA PRO A 604 -27.46 5.18 14.58
C PRO A 604 -27.20 5.39 16.08
N HIS A 605 -26.11 6.05 16.44
CA HIS A 605 -25.75 6.36 17.82
C HIS A 605 -26.68 7.36 18.54
N LEU A 606 -27.49 8.12 17.80
CA LEU A 606 -28.44 9.09 18.34
C LEU A 606 -29.87 8.53 18.43
N ALA A 607 -30.10 7.36 17.82
CA ALA A 607 -31.39 6.65 17.82
C ALA A 607 -31.90 6.30 19.23
N ASN A 608 -30.99 6.10 20.19
CA ASN A 608 -31.31 5.71 21.57
C ASN A 608 -31.73 6.88 22.47
N ASN A 609 -31.72 8.12 21.98
CA ASN A 609 -32.14 9.29 22.73
C ASN A 609 -33.10 10.14 21.88
N SER A 610 -34.40 9.78 21.92
CA SER A 610 -35.46 10.33 21.06
C SER A 610 -35.52 11.86 21.06
N LYS A 611 -35.15 12.50 22.18
CA LYS A 611 -35.07 13.96 22.33
C LYS A 611 -34.17 14.66 21.32
N HIS A 612 -33.15 13.98 20.78
CA HIS A 612 -32.28 14.57 19.76
C HIS A 612 -32.92 14.60 18.36
N ILE A 613 -33.81 13.65 18.07
CA ILE A 613 -34.51 13.54 16.78
C ILE A 613 -35.81 14.36 16.81
N GLU A 614 -36.47 14.47 17.98
CA GLU A 614 -37.66 15.31 18.21
C GLU A 614 -37.43 16.82 17.94
N ASN A 615 -36.17 17.26 17.96
CA ASN A 615 -35.78 18.65 17.73
C ASN A 615 -35.49 18.97 16.24
N SER A 616 -35.54 17.98 15.35
CA SER A 616 -35.43 18.20 13.90
C SER A 616 -36.80 18.50 13.30
N THR A 617 -36.80 19.36 12.29
CA THR A 617 -37.96 19.55 11.41
C THR A 617 -38.17 18.31 10.54
N PRO A 618 -39.40 18.06 10.04
CA PRO A 618 -39.64 17.02 9.06
C PRO A 618 -38.67 17.14 7.89
N LEU A 619 -38.25 16.01 7.32
CA LEU A 619 -37.40 16.03 6.14
C LEU A 619 -38.25 16.35 4.92
N HIS A 620 -37.81 17.34 4.17
CA HIS A 620 -38.46 17.77 2.94
C HIS A 620 -37.61 17.37 1.75
N GLU A 621 -38.28 16.97 0.66
CA GLU A 621 -37.63 16.67 -0.60
C GLU A 621 -36.98 17.92 -1.17
N LEU A 622 -35.70 17.80 -1.51
CA LEU A 622 -34.97 18.79 -2.28
C LEU A 622 -34.95 18.32 -3.74
N LEU A 623 -35.52 19.14 -4.62
CA LEU A 623 -35.65 18.84 -6.04
C LEU A 623 -34.65 19.66 -6.84
N ASN A 624 -34.04 19.03 -7.85
CA ASN A 624 -33.26 19.77 -8.84
C ASN A 624 -34.15 20.40 -9.92
N GLU A 625 -33.57 21.16 -10.85
CA GLU A 625 -34.31 21.81 -11.96
C GLU A 625 -35.11 20.83 -12.83
N SER A 626 -34.68 19.57 -12.93
CA SER A 626 -35.40 18.52 -13.67
C SER A 626 -36.55 17.87 -12.90
N GLY A 627 -36.77 18.26 -11.63
CA GLY A 627 -37.77 17.67 -10.74
C GLY A 627 -37.34 16.35 -10.10
N LYS A 628 -36.05 16.01 -10.15
CA LYS A 628 -35.48 14.82 -9.50
C LYS A 628 -35.14 15.14 -8.05
N ILE A 629 -35.49 14.24 -7.14
CA ILE A 629 -35.09 14.31 -5.73
C ILE A 629 -33.56 14.14 -5.63
N ILE A 630 -32.89 15.16 -5.11
CA ILE A 630 -31.44 15.20 -4.85
C ILE A 630 -31.12 15.20 -3.35
N GLY A 631 -32.12 15.27 -2.49
CA GLY A 631 -31.95 15.12 -1.05
C GLY A 631 -33.29 15.04 -0.32
N ARG A 632 -33.25 14.56 0.91
CA ARG A 632 -34.33 14.67 1.90
C ARG A 632 -33.73 15.34 3.11
N ILE A 633 -33.96 16.65 3.23
CA ILE A 633 -33.26 17.50 4.17
C ILE A 633 -34.22 18.27 5.07
N GLY A 634 -33.76 18.58 6.27
CA GLY A 634 -34.47 19.41 7.24
C GLY A 634 -33.50 20.23 8.07
N VAL A 635 -34.02 21.17 8.84
CA VAL A 635 -33.26 21.98 9.80
C VAL A 635 -33.42 21.43 11.21
N ARG A 636 -32.37 21.50 12.02
CA ARG A 636 -32.41 21.13 13.44
C ARG A 636 -32.53 22.36 14.32
N LEU A 637 -33.61 22.44 15.10
CA LEU A 637 -33.87 23.53 16.03
C LEU A 637 -33.46 23.11 17.45
N ARG A 638 -33.31 24.05 18.39
CA ARG A 638 -33.06 23.85 19.83
C ARG A 638 -31.79 23.06 20.14
N SER A 639 -30.74 23.20 19.34
CA SER A 639 -29.46 22.53 19.58
C SER A 639 -28.58 23.34 20.53
N HIS A 640 -28.12 22.72 21.63
CA HIS A 640 -26.94 23.23 22.32
C HIS A 640 -25.74 23.13 21.35
N ARG A 641 -24.80 24.09 21.40
CA ARG A 641 -23.67 24.31 20.46
C ARG A 641 -22.76 23.10 20.13
N TYR A 642 -23.02 21.90 20.67
CA TYR A 642 -22.08 20.78 20.71
C TYR A 642 -22.62 19.39 20.30
N THR A 643 -23.73 19.26 19.56
CA THR A 643 -24.16 17.90 19.11
C THR A 643 -24.32 17.78 17.58
N PRO A 644 -23.54 16.93 16.89
CA PRO A 644 -23.63 16.76 15.46
C PRO A 644 -24.75 15.76 15.11
N ILE A 645 -25.93 16.28 14.75
CA ILE A 645 -26.71 15.63 13.69
C ILE A 645 -26.44 16.52 12.49
N THR A 646 -25.59 16.03 11.61
CA THR A 646 -25.25 16.67 10.34
C THR A 646 -25.80 15.81 9.22
N CYS A 647 -26.31 16.44 8.18
CA CYS A 647 -26.79 15.78 6.98
C CYS A 647 -25.69 14.89 6.40
N ALA A 648 -26.02 13.66 6.02
CA ALA A 648 -25.08 12.78 5.35
C ALA A 648 -25.00 13.19 3.87
N GLY A 649 -23.81 13.55 3.43
CA GLY A 649 -23.54 13.68 2.01
C GLY A 649 -23.37 12.31 1.37
N SER A 650 -23.95 12.14 0.20
CA SER A 650 -23.81 10.92 -0.58
C SER A 650 -23.50 11.23 -2.04
N TYR A 651 -22.61 10.46 -2.64
CA TYR A 651 -22.39 10.46 -4.08
C TYR A 651 -22.65 9.07 -4.62
N LYS A 652 -23.64 8.96 -5.53
CA LYS A 652 -24.09 7.69 -6.12
C LYS A 652 -24.36 6.59 -5.08
N GLY A 653 -24.97 6.98 -3.95
CA GLY A 653 -25.38 6.08 -2.89
C GLY A 653 -24.32 5.79 -1.82
N ILE A 654 -23.06 6.18 -2.04
CA ILE A 654 -21.96 5.98 -1.10
C ILE A 654 -21.77 7.21 -0.23
N TYR A 655 -21.52 7.02 1.06
CA TYR A 655 -21.25 8.10 2.00
C TYR A 655 -19.97 8.86 1.66
N THR A 656 -20.05 10.19 1.68
CA THR A 656 -18.91 11.07 1.35
C THR A 656 -18.47 11.96 2.51
N GLY A 657 -19.24 12.03 3.59
CA GLY A 657 -18.96 12.89 4.73
C GLY A 657 -20.20 13.64 5.17
N TYR A 658 -20.02 14.60 6.09
CA TYR A 658 -21.12 15.36 6.67
C TYR A 658 -21.26 16.75 6.06
N VAL A 659 -22.51 17.20 5.97
CA VAL A 659 -22.90 18.55 5.54
C VAL A 659 -23.49 19.28 6.75
N GLU A 660 -22.81 20.35 7.16
CA GLU A 660 -23.15 21.14 8.34
C GLU A 660 -24.39 22.02 8.11
N GLY A 661 -25.10 22.36 9.20
CA GLY A 661 -26.24 23.28 9.19
C GLY A 661 -27.59 22.64 8.86
N ILE A 662 -27.60 21.52 8.13
CA ILE A 662 -28.81 20.77 7.77
C ILE A 662 -28.76 19.34 8.32
N THR A 663 -29.90 18.65 8.29
CA THR A 663 -30.09 17.26 8.69
C THR A 663 -30.72 16.45 7.56
N GLY A 664 -30.56 15.13 7.58
CA GLY A 664 -31.07 14.23 6.53
C GLY A 664 -29.98 13.74 5.59
N ILE A 665 -30.29 13.61 4.31
CA ILE A 665 -29.36 13.14 3.28
C ILE A 665 -29.40 14.05 2.06
N ILE A 666 -28.24 14.31 1.45
CA ILE A 666 -28.13 15.13 0.25
C ILE A 666 -27.09 14.56 -0.71
N ASN A 667 -27.37 14.67 -2.01
CA ASN A 667 -26.41 14.34 -3.04
C ASN A 667 -25.27 15.35 -3.03
N CYS A 668 -24.05 14.85 -3.18
CA CYS A 668 -22.83 15.63 -3.15
C CYS A 668 -22.00 15.37 -4.39
N THR A 669 -21.10 16.29 -4.70
CA THR A 669 -20.15 16.10 -5.80
C THR A 669 -19.13 15.01 -5.45
N ASN A 670 -18.58 14.37 -6.49
CA ASN A 670 -17.54 13.37 -6.31
C ASN A 670 -16.26 14.02 -5.74
N GLN A 671 -15.75 13.49 -4.64
CA GLN A 671 -14.59 14.06 -3.96
C GLN A 671 -13.26 13.64 -4.60
N SER A 672 -12.30 14.56 -4.59
CA SER A 672 -10.91 14.32 -5.01
C SER A 672 -10.01 13.83 -3.88
N ASP A 673 -10.44 13.95 -2.62
CA ASP A 673 -9.74 13.53 -1.41
C ASP A 673 -10.15 12.09 -1.02
N LEU A 674 -9.17 11.22 -0.77
CA LEU A 674 -9.36 9.82 -0.35
C LEU A 674 -9.86 9.71 1.10
N ALA A 675 -9.43 10.63 1.97
CA ALA A 675 -9.83 10.70 3.38
C ALA A 675 -11.21 11.35 3.54
N ARG A 676 -11.70 12.02 2.49
CA ARG A 676 -13.06 12.56 2.37
C ARG A 676 -13.43 13.52 3.51
N HIS A 677 -12.50 14.38 3.92
CA HIS A 677 -12.71 15.30 5.05
C HIS A 677 -13.65 16.48 4.76
N SER A 678 -13.92 16.79 3.49
CA SER A 678 -14.79 17.91 3.10
C SER A 678 -15.83 17.49 2.05
N THR A 679 -17.10 17.76 2.34
CA THR A 679 -18.23 17.35 1.49
C THR A 679 -18.99 18.56 0.98
N HIS A 680 -19.33 18.55 -0.31
CA HIS A 680 -20.00 19.66 -0.98
C HIS A 680 -21.30 19.16 -1.62
N PRO A 681 -22.47 19.66 -1.17
CA PRO A 681 -23.75 19.40 -1.84
C PRO A 681 -23.70 19.75 -3.33
N GLU A 682 -24.30 18.88 -4.15
CA GLU A 682 -24.55 19.13 -5.57
C GLU A 682 -25.89 19.84 -5.71
N ILE A 683 -25.90 21.15 -5.43
CA ILE A 683 -27.09 22.01 -5.40
C ILE A 683 -26.76 23.39 -5.96
N THR A 684 -27.68 23.99 -6.71
CA THR A 684 -27.58 25.36 -7.20
C THR A 684 -28.16 26.36 -6.19
N LEU A 685 -27.74 27.62 -6.26
CA LEU A 685 -28.29 28.68 -5.40
C LEU A 685 -29.81 28.79 -5.52
N LYS A 686 -30.33 28.69 -6.75
CA LYS A 686 -31.77 28.77 -7.04
C LYS A 686 -32.57 27.64 -6.40
N GLU A 687 -32.10 26.39 -6.49
CA GLU A 687 -32.75 25.23 -5.87
C GLU A 687 -32.75 25.36 -4.34
N TYR A 688 -31.63 25.81 -3.78
CA TYR A 688 -31.50 26.03 -2.34
C TYR A 688 -32.44 27.12 -1.82
N LEU A 689 -32.47 28.29 -2.46
CA LEU A 689 -33.33 29.40 -2.05
C LEU A 689 -34.82 29.05 -2.15
N LYS A 690 -35.21 28.29 -3.17
CA LYS A 690 -36.57 27.79 -3.30
C LYS A 690 -36.94 26.90 -2.11
N TRP A 691 -36.10 25.90 -1.81
CA TRP A 691 -36.32 25.02 -0.67
C TRP A 691 -36.38 25.78 0.66
N LEU A 692 -35.49 26.76 0.84
CA LEU A 692 -35.43 27.60 2.03
C LEU A 692 -36.73 28.41 2.21
N ALA A 693 -37.25 29.02 1.14
CA ALA A 693 -38.49 29.78 1.16
C ALA A 693 -39.73 28.91 1.40
N GLU A 694 -39.77 27.70 0.86
CA GLU A 694 -40.91 26.77 0.96
C GLU A 694 -40.97 26.05 2.32
N HIS A 695 -39.83 25.75 2.93
CA HIS A 695 -39.77 24.83 4.07
C HIS A 695 -39.14 25.41 5.34
N VAL A 696 -38.26 26.41 5.23
CA VAL A 696 -37.56 26.98 6.40
C VAL A 696 -38.19 28.30 6.81
N GLU A 697 -38.47 29.21 5.89
CA GLU A 697 -39.08 30.51 6.23
C GLU A 697 -40.45 30.40 6.94
N PRO A 698 -41.36 29.49 6.57
CA PRO A 698 -42.64 29.34 7.27
C PRO A 698 -42.50 28.91 8.73
N ILE A 699 -41.36 28.32 9.11
CA ILE A 699 -41.06 27.93 10.50
C ILE A 699 -40.93 29.16 11.39
N ILE A 700 -40.36 30.24 10.84
CA ILE A 700 -40.18 31.52 11.54
C ILE A 700 -41.52 32.10 11.98
N GLU A 701 -42.57 31.92 11.17
CA GLU A 701 -43.90 32.48 11.41
C GLU A 701 -44.81 31.57 12.25
N SER A 702 -44.47 30.27 12.40
CA SER A 702 -45.39 29.25 12.94
C SER A 702 -45.03 28.70 14.33
N LYS A 703 -43.87 29.07 14.92
CA LYS A 703 -43.39 28.54 16.21
C LYS A 703 -42.81 29.62 17.13
N ASP A 704 -42.92 29.40 18.45
CA ASP A 704 -42.17 30.14 19.48
C ASP A 704 -40.71 29.65 19.48
N LEU A 705 -39.87 30.35 18.72
CA LEU A 705 -38.44 30.04 18.51
C LEU A 705 -37.58 30.81 19.49
N ALA A 706 -36.51 30.18 19.99
CA ALA A 706 -35.50 30.88 20.78
C ALA A 706 -34.62 31.75 19.86
N LEU A 707 -33.95 32.77 20.43
CA LEU A 707 -33.02 33.63 19.68
C LEU A 707 -31.94 32.83 18.92
N GLN A 708 -31.45 31.74 19.53
CA GLN A 708 -30.49 30.80 18.93
C GLN A 708 -31.02 30.14 17.64
N ASP A 709 -32.30 29.82 17.60
CA ASP A 709 -32.93 29.19 16.43
C ASP A 709 -33.05 30.18 15.27
N HIS A 710 -33.34 31.45 15.58
CA HIS A 710 -33.33 32.52 14.58
C HIS A 710 -31.93 32.77 14.03
N ALA A 711 -30.89 32.78 14.88
CA ALA A 711 -29.51 32.91 14.45
C ALA A 711 -29.07 31.75 13.54
N LEU A 712 -29.50 30.51 13.84
CA LEU A 712 -29.22 29.35 13.01
C LEU A 712 -29.90 29.48 11.63
N ILE A 713 -31.19 29.81 11.61
CA ILE A 713 -31.97 29.99 10.38
C ILE A 713 -31.38 31.13 9.54
N ALA A 714 -30.91 32.20 10.18
CA ALA A 714 -30.20 33.28 9.51
C ALA A 714 -28.87 32.82 8.90
N GLY A 715 -28.11 31.99 9.63
CA GLY A 715 -26.90 31.32 9.13
C GLY A 715 -27.15 30.33 7.97
N LEU A 716 -28.41 29.94 7.72
CA LEU A 716 -28.81 29.20 6.52
C LEU A 716 -29.10 30.11 5.31
N GLY A 717 -29.12 31.43 5.48
CA GLY A 717 -29.42 32.40 4.41
C GLY A 717 -30.90 32.78 4.31
N ALA A 718 -31.68 32.64 5.39
CA ALA A 718 -33.08 33.07 5.42
C ALA A 718 -33.23 34.59 5.42
N ASN A 719 -34.39 35.08 4.96
CA ASN A 719 -34.61 36.52 4.82
C ASN A 719 -34.50 37.28 6.16
N PRO A 720 -33.57 38.27 6.26
CA PRO A 720 -33.31 39.00 7.50
C PRO A 720 -34.48 39.84 8.00
N LYS A 721 -35.40 40.21 7.11
CA LYS A 721 -36.57 41.02 7.47
C LYS A 721 -37.64 40.20 8.19
N LYS A 722 -37.53 38.87 8.19
CA LYS A 722 -38.48 37.95 8.80
C LYS A 722 -37.99 37.38 10.14
N ILE A 723 -36.68 37.41 10.40
CA ILE A 723 -36.09 36.83 11.62
C ILE A 723 -36.12 37.81 12.81
N ILE A 724 -36.12 37.25 14.01
CA ILE A 724 -35.77 37.97 15.24
C ILE A 724 -34.25 38.17 15.24
N ILE A 725 -33.80 39.41 15.43
CA ILE A 725 -32.40 39.79 15.33
C ILE A 725 -31.71 39.88 16.70
N GLY A 726 -32.49 39.94 17.78
CA GLY A 726 -31.95 40.05 19.13
C GLY A 726 -33.03 40.11 20.21
N THR A 727 -32.60 40.47 21.41
CA THR A 727 -33.47 40.81 22.53
C THR A 727 -33.11 42.15 23.14
N ILE A 728 -34.12 42.93 23.52
CA ILE A 728 -33.99 44.12 24.36
C ILE A 728 -34.81 43.88 25.62
N ASP A 729 -34.20 44.05 26.79
CA ASP A 729 -34.85 43.78 28.10
C ASP A 729 -35.53 42.39 28.14
N GLY A 730 -34.86 41.38 27.59
CA GLY A 730 -35.35 40.00 27.51
C GLY A 730 -36.51 39.75 26.52
N LYS A 731 -36.98 40.76 25.79
CA LYS A 731 -38.03 40.60 24.76
C LYS A 731 -37.41 40.42 23.38
N LEU A 732 -37.89 39.41 22.63
CA LEU A 732 -37.49 39.17 21.24
C LEU A 732 -37.89 40.37 20.37
N ILE A 733 -36.97 40.82 19.51
CA ILE A 733 -37.16 42.00 18.66
C ILE A 733 -36.79 41.71 17.20
N ASN A 734 -37.66 42.11 16.26
CA ASN A 734 -37.35 42.11 14.82
C ASN A 734 -36.82 43.49 14.34
N THR A 735 -36.41 43.57 13.07
CA THR A 735 -35.88 44.81 12.47
C THR A 735 -36.86 46.00 12.52
N LYS A 736 -38.18 45.77 12.36
CA LYS A 736 -39.18 46.84 12.41
C LYS A 736 -39.36 47.39 13.82
N GLU A 737 -39.41 46.50 14.81
CA GLU A 737 -39.52 46.85 16.22
C GLU A 737 -38.25 47.53 16.72
N LEU A 738 -37.07 47.05 16.31
CA LEU A 738 -35.80 47.71 16.62
C LEU A 738 -35.75 49.12 16.04
N ALA A 739 -36.13 49.31 14.77
CA ALA A 739 -36.20 50.65 14.17
C ALA A 739 -37.15 51.58 14.94
N ALA A 740 -38.30 51.06 15.40
CA ALA A 740 -39.25 51.82 16.19
C ALA A 740 -38.69 52.21 17.57
N HIS A 741 -38.03 51.26 18.25
CA HIS A 741 -37.40 51.45 19.55
C HIS A 741 -36.26 52.48 19.47
N CYS A 742 -35.39 52.35 18.47
CA CYS A 742 -34.23 53.22 18.28
C CYS A 742 -34.62 54.68 18.02
N LYS A 743 -35.78 55.00 17.42
CA LYS A 743 -36.20 56.40 17.16
C LYS A 743 -36.19 57.29 18.41
N GLY A 744 -36.46 56.73 19.59
CA GLY A 744 -36.47 57.42 20.88
C GLY A 744 -35.12 57.44 21.61
N LEU A 745 -34.12 56.70 21.13
CA LEU A 745 -32.81 56.56 21.75
C LEU A 745 -31.76 57.47 21.10
N LYS A 746 -30.76 57.88 21.89
CA LYS A 746 -29.55 58.56 21.40
C LYS A 746 -28.39 57.60 21.15
N THR A 747 -28.39 56.46 21.84
CA THR A 747 -27.30 55.48 21.81
C THR A 747 -27.91 54.09 21.87
N LEU A 748 -27.44 53.17 21.04
CA LEU A 748 -27.74 51.74 21.08
C LEU A 748 -26.44 51.00 21.39
N ILE A 749 -26.45 50.16 22.41
CA ILE A 749 -25.33 49.29 22.78
C ILE A 749 -25.66 47.91 22.22
N HIS A 750 -24.77 47.32 21.44
CA HIS A 750 -24.91 45.98 20.88
C HIS A 750 -23.82 45.09 21.48
N HIS A 751 -24.26 43.94 22.01
CA HIS A 751 -23.38 42.89 22.51
C HIS A 751 -23.79 41.54 21.94
N ASP A 752 -22.80 40.76 21.50
CA ASP A 752 -23.01 39.40 20.99
C ASP A 752 -23.07 38.39 22.12
N PHE A 753 -23.98 37.42 22.01
CA PHE A 753 -24.22 36.33 22.97
C PHE A 753 -24.88 36.76 24.29
N GLN A 754 -25.30 35.75 25.07
CA GLN A 754 -25.86 35.95 26.41
C GLN A 754 -24.80 36.48 27.39
N ILE A 755 -25.21 37.44 28.20
CA ILE A 755 -24.38 37.99 29.28
C ILE A 755 -24.18 36.92 30.37
N SER A 756 -22.92 36.59 30.65
CA SER A 756 -22.52 35.72 31.76
C SER A 756 -21.66 36.48 32.76
N PHE A 757 -21.66 36.01 34.01
CA PHE A 757 -20.76 36.50 35.05
C PHE A 757 -19.30 36.32 34.63
N GLU A 758 -18.49 37.36 34.78
CA GLU A 758 -17.04 37.37 34.57
C GLU A 758 -16.33 37.58 35.90
N GLU A 759 -15.10 37.06 36.04
CA GLU A 759 -14.35 37.14 37.32
C GLU A 759 -14.05 38.60 37.74
N ASP A 760 -14.03 39.51 36.78
CA ASP A 760 -13.81 40.95 36.99
C ASP A 760 -15.10 41.71 37.39
N ASP A 761 -16.26 41.05 37.44
CA ASP A 761 -17.50 41.66 37.93
C ASP A 761 -17.45 41.81 39.46
N GLU A 762 -17.52 43.04 39.97
CA GLU A 762 -17.50 43.37 41.41
C GLU A 762 -18.81 43.00 42.16
N VAL A 763 -19.46 41.89 41.80
CA VAL A 763 -20.70 41.38 42.42
C VAL A 763 -20.63 39.87 42.66
N LEU A 764 -21.47 39.33 43.54
CA LEU A 764 -21.52 37.88 43.72
C LEU A 764 -22.15 37.19 42.50
N PRO A 765 -21.64 36.03 42.05
CA PRO A 765 -22.24 35.27 40.95
C PRO A 765 -23.71 34.91 41.16
N SER A 766 -24.13 34.74 42.42
CA SER A 766 -25.53 34.51 42.79
C SER A 766 -26.39 35.74 42.54
N ASP A 767 -25.91 36.93 42.92
CA ASP A 767 -26.62 38.20 42.79
C ASP A 767 -26.69 38.64 41.33
N PHE A 768 -25.63 38.37 40.56
CA PHE A 768 -25.61 38.55 39.11
C PHE A 768 -26.73 37.76 38.43
N ARG A 769 -26.88 36.47 38.79
CA ARG A 769 -27.89 35.61 38.17
C ARG A 769 -29.33 35.95 38.57
N SER A 770 -29.54 36.48 39.77
CA SER A 770 -30.89 36.75 40.29
C SER A 770 -31.36 38.20 40.15
N SER A 771 -30.44 39.16 39.99
CA SER A 771 -30.73 40.59 40.17
C SER A 771 -30.19 41.49 39.06
N LEU A 772 -29.68 40.94 37.95
CA LEU A 772 -29.21 41.72 36.80
C LEU A 772 -30.38 42.41 36.09
N ILE A 773 -30.32 43.74 36.02
CA ILE A 773 -31.25 44.58 35.26
C ILE A 773 -30.48 45.16 34.08
N LEU A 774 -30.90 44.81 32.86
CA LEU A 774 -30.28 45.27 31.62
C LEU A 774 -30.76 46.67 31.24
N ASN A 775 -29.89 47.44 30.59
CA ASN A 775 -30.27 48.74 30.06
C ASN A 775 -31.28 48.60 28.90
N ASP A 776 -32.21 49.55 28.79
CA ASP A 776 -33.24 49.58 27.76
C ASP A 776 -32.70 49.88 26.35
N ASN A 777 -31.47 50.35 26.26
CA ASN A 777 -30.75 50.60 25.02
C ASN A 777 -29.73 49.51 24.67
N LEU A 778 -29.75 48.36 25.35
CA LEU A 778 -28.90 47.21 25.06
C LEU A 778 -29.63 46.21 24.15
N LEU A 779 -29.06 45.97 22.97
CA LEU A 779 -29.43 44.90 22.06
C LEU A 779 -28.47 43.71 22.26
N LEU A 780 -29.01 42.60 22.73
CA LEU A 780 -28.30 41.33 22.75
C LEU A 780 -28.64 40.54 21.50
N THR A 781 -27.64 40.10 20.75
CA THR A 781 -27.85 39.22 19.60
C THR A 781 -27.22 37.85 19.83
N ASP A 782 -27.55 36.89 18.97
CA ASP A 782 -26.83 35.63 18.90
C ASP A 782 -26.38 35.43 17.46
N SER A 783 -25.15 34.99 17.26
CA SER A 783 -24.55 34.86 15.93
C SER A 783 -24.01 33.45 15.74
N ILE A 784 -24.41 32.83 14.63
CA ILE A 784 -23.89 31.53 14.19
C ILE A 784 -23.23 31.75 12.84
N ALA A 785 -21.93 31.48 12.76
CA ALA A 785 -21.22 31.56 11.50
C ALA A 785 -21.84 30.58 10.48
N PRO A 786 -22.17 31.03 9.25
CA PRO A 786 -22.72 30.14 8.24
C PRO A 786 -21.72 29.03 7.90
N ALA A 787 -22.23 27.84 7.62
CA ALA A 787 -21.41 26.71 7.19
C ALA A 787 -20.66 27.08 5.89
N ASN A 788 -19.44 26.56 5.72
CA ASN A 788 -18.57 26.94 4.60
C ASN A 788 -19.20 26.68 3.22
N TRP A 789 -19.99 25.61 3.08
CA TRP A 789 -20.69 25.31 1.84
C TRP A 789 -21.80 26.32 1.53
N ILE A 790 -22.48 26.83 2.55
CA ILE A 790 -23.51 27.89 2.42
C ILE A 790 -22.85 29.21 2.06
N LYS A 791 -21.74 29.58 2.72
CA LYS A 791 -20.96 30.77 2.37
C LYS A 791 -20.53 30.74 0.90
N LYS A 792 -20.04 29.59 0.43
CA LYS A 792 -19.64 29.40 -0.96
C LYS A 792 -20.83 29.52 -1.91
N LEU A 793 -21.96 28.90 -1.59
CA LEU A 793 -23.17 28.94 -2.40
C LEU A 793 -23.76 30.37 -2.51
N LEU A 794 -23.85 31.08 -1.38
CA LEU A 794 -24.37 32.45 -1.32
C LEU A 794 -23.40 33.47 -1.94
N SER A 795 -22.10 33.17 -2.05
CA SER A 795 -21.13 34.06 -2.71
C SER A 795 -21.41 34.29 -4.21
N GLU A 796 -22.27 33.47 -4.82
CA GLU A 796 -22.80 33.70 -6.18
C GLU A 796 -23.66 34.98 -6.27
N ASP A 797 -24.24 35.45 -5.16
CA ASP A 797 -24.96 36.73 -5.05
C ASP A 797 -24.63 37.44 -3.72
N PRO A 798 -23.73 38.45 -3.73
CA PRO A 798 -23.32 39.17 -2.53
C PRO A 798 -24.48 39.81 -1.74
N ASN A 799 -25.61 40.10 -2.38
CA ASN A 799 -26.77 40.69 -1.71
C ASN A 799 -27.49 39.69 -0.77
N LEU A 800 -27.15 38.41 -0.85
CA LEU A 800 -27.71 37.34 -0.02
C LEU A 800 -26.78 36.94 1.14
N ILE A 801 -25.58 37.51 1.23
CA ILE A 801 -24.68 37.29 2.37
C ILE A 801 -25.22 38.07 3.56
N PHE A 802 -25.78 37.35 4.51
CA PHE A 802 -26.38 37.94 5.70
C PHE A 802 -25.35 38.18 6.81
N SER A 803 -25.38 39.38 7.38
CA SER A 803 -24.66 39.79 8.59
C SER A 803 -25.65 40.46 9.55
N ILE A 804 -25.59 40.08 10.82
CA ILE A 804 -26.40 40.70 11.88
C ILE A 804 -26.01 42.17 12.04
N SER A 805 -24.72 42.48 11.98
CA SER A 805 -24.19 43.85 12.06
C SER A 805 -24.74 44.72 10.93
N ASP A 806 -24.67 44.25 9.67
CA ASP A 806 -25.17 44.99 8.51
C ASP A 806 -26.68 45.24 8.63
N THR A 807 -27.41 44.27 9.19
CA THR A 807 -28.86 44.39 9.41
C THR A 807 -29.19 45.41 10.51
N ILE A 808 -28.39 45.47 11.57
CA ILE A 808 -28.51 46.49 12.62
C ILE A 808 -28.23 47.87 12.01
N GLU A 809 -27.15 48.01 11.23
CA GLU A 809 -26.77 49.25 10.57
C GLU A 809 -27.84 49.75 9.58
N ASP A 810 -28.35 48.87 8.72
CA ASP A 810 -29.48 49.18 7.82
C ASP A 810 -30.72 49.62 8.60
N THR A 811 -31.01 48.97 9.72
CA THR A 811 -32.14 49.30 10.60
C THR A 811 -31.94 50.68 11.25
N LEU A 812 -30.73 50.98 11.68
CA LEU A 812 -30.36 52.27 12.27
C LEU A 812 -30.37 53.40 11.23
N HIS A 813 -29.97 53.15 9.99
CA HIS A 813 -30.12 54.12 8.89
C HIS A 813 -31.59 54.48 8.67
N LEU A 814 -32.52 53.52 8.80
CA LEU A 814 -33.96 53.81 8.74
C LEU A 814 -34.47 54.61 9.95
N ALA A 815 -33.89 54.42 11.15
CA ALA A 815 -34.33 55.07 12.38
C ALA A 815 -33.70 56.46 12.62
N TRP A 816 -32.41 56.61 12.36
CA TRP A 816 -31.57 57.76 12.70
C TRP A 816 -31.02 58.53 11.50
N LYS A 817 -31.03 57.93 10.30
CA LYS A 817 -30.34 58.39 9.07
C LYS A 817 -28.82 58.35 9.16
N GLU A 818 -28.22 59.05 10.14
CA GLU A 818 -26.77 59.12 10.36
C GLU A 818 -26.42 58.74 11.81
N PHE A 819 -25.34 57.96 11.98
CA PHE A 819 -24.84 57.50 13.27
C PHE A 819 -23.34 57.18 13.20
N SER A 820 -22.65 57.22 14.34
CA SER A 820 -21.27 56.76 14.48
C SER A 820 -21.22 55.39 15.14
N ILE A 821 -20.17 54.61 14.84
CA ILE A 821 -19.92 53.28 15.39
C ILE A 821 -18.60 53.32 16.16
N SER A 822 -18.57 52.75 17.36
CA SER A 822 -17.34 52.59 18.14
C SER A 822 -17.36 51.29 18.94
N GLU A 823 -16.24 50.58 19.02
CA GLU A 823 -16.05 49.47 19.97
C GLU A 823 -15.46 50.03 21.27
N LYS A 824 -16.19 49.89 22.38
CA LYS A 824 -15.77 50.40 23.68
C LYS A 824 -16.44 49.65 24.83
N ASP A 825 -15.84 49.77 26.01
CA ASP A 825 -16.44 49.28 27.23
C ASP A 825 -17.68 50.11 27.57
N ALA A 826 -18.83 49.45 27.62
CA ALA A 826 -20.12 50.06 27.86
C ALA A 826 -20.81 49.41 29.06
N VAL A 827 -21.54 50.23 29.82
CA VAL A 827 -22.38 49.71 30.91
C VAL A 827 -23.59 49.03 30.27
N ILE A 828 -23.69 47.73 30.45
CA ILE A 828 -24.78 46.89 29.89
C ILE A 828 -25.97 46.76 30.84
N GLY A 829 -25.77 46.98 32.13
CA GLY A 829 -26.80 46.87 33.13
C GLY A 829 -26.28 47.13 34.54
N THR A 830 -27.12 46.85 35.54
CA THR A 830 -26.74 46.95 36.94
C THR A 830 -27.19 45.74 37.76
N VAL A 831 -26.42 45.40 38.78
CA VAL A 831 -26.74 44.39 39.79
C VAL A 831 -26.71 45.08 41.15
N GLN A 832 -27.85 45.23 41.80
CA GLN A 832 -27.97 45.94 43.09
C GLN A 832 -27.37 47.35 43.12
N GLY A 833 -27.32 48.03 41.95
CA GLY A 833 -26.76 49.38 41.80
C GLY A 833 -25.30 49.42 41.30
N GLU A 834 -24.59 48.29 41.33
CA GLU A 834 -23.25 48.18 40.73
C GLU A 834 -23.34 48.00 39.21
N LYS A 835 -22.43 48.64 38.48
CA LYS A 835 -22.42 48.66 37.01
C LYS A 835 -21.76 47.41 36.45
N ILE A 836 -22.43 46.74 35.53
CA ILE A 836 -21.85 45.65 34.75
C ILE A 836 -21.36 46.21 33.42
N ILE A 837 -20.09 46.01 33.11
CA ILE A 837 -19.41 46.59 31.95
C ILE A 837 -18.95 45.46 31.02
N ARG A 838 -19.20 45.60 29.72
CA ARG A 838 -18.69 44.68 28.70
C ARG A 838 -18.15 45.45 27.51
N ASN A 839 -17.24 44.84 26.78
CA ASN A 839 -16.81 45.36 25.49
C ASN A 839 -17.96 45.21 24.49
N CYS A 840 -18.45 46.33 23.96
CA CYS A 840 -19.64 46.37 23.11
C CYS A 840 -19.40 47.22 21.87
N THR A 841 -20.18 46.94 20.82
CA THR A 841 -20.34 47.86 19.69
C THR A 841 -21.39 48.90 20.07
N VAL A 842 -21.01 50.18 20.10
CA VAL A 842 -21.88 51.28 20.49
C VAL A 842 -22.18 52.15 19.28
N TYR A 843 -23.46 52.27 18.96
CA TYR A 843 -23.99 53.12 17.90
C TYR A 843 -24.54 54.41 18.52
N GLU A 844 -24.05 55.56 18.06
CA GLU A 844 -24.48 56.88 18.56
C GLU A 844 -25.12 57.70 17.43
N ARG A 845 -26.34 58.18 17.68
CA ARG A 845 -27.08 59.02 16.73
C ARG A 845 -26.41 60.38 16.58
N MET A 846 -26.17 60.81 15.35
CA MET A 846 -25.64 62.15 15.03
C MET A 846 -26.72 63.23 15.05
#